data_AF-A0A354FW04-F1
#
_entry.id   AF-A0A354FW04-F1
#
_cell.length_a   1.000
_cell.length_b   1.000
_cell.length_c   1.000
_cell.angle_alpha   90.00
_cell.angle_beta   90.00
_cell.angle_gamma   90.00
#
_symmetry.space_group_name_H-M   'P 1'
#
loop_
_entity.id
_entity.type
_entity.pdbx_description
1 polymer ?
#
loop_
_entity_poly.entity_id
_entity_poly.type
_entity_poly.pdbx_seq_one_letter_code
_entity_poly.pdbx_strand_id
1 'polypeptide(L)'
;MGSVVTIGEPSWGEESSDPSYLKWKAVAELPPSGNQSESLGVAGPFIGVSNDTLIVAGGANFPKPYWGEAKIWHDDIWVLDKTGVWHSGGKLPRPIGYGSSVTTDLGVLCMGGNDASNTYDEVFLLTWNSATKSVQRENLPNLPSTLVYGAATTLGQKVYLAGGSETNELSKAMKNFWVLDLDKKGNDSFGWQELPSWPGPSRAFNILAAQNNGRENQIYIFSGRREGENGELEFLKDAYAYSSSSTSWKRLADSPACMMAGEAIPVGENHILIIGGADGSLFHSADELKDEHPGFPKQVWGYNALIDSWQKAGTMPQNHVTTQIAKWDDDFIVASGEIRPRVRSPKIWKLTATPISASFGALNWTTLIAYLGGLLAIGFVCARNTQTAEDFYLGGRLIPWWAAGISIFGTTLSAITYLALPARVYATSWSAIILNFGILIVAPLIALIYIPRLRRINAVTAYQFLEHRFDLGLRLFGSASFIIFQLLRMGIVVFLPALALSAVTGFNLTLCILMMGMISTVYTAFGGIKAVIWTDVVQVVVLMGGALLALGIVVSNLDGGLSTLVSIGKEAGKFELPPIEWSWATDSFMVLMLGGIFSNALVPYTSDQAVVQRYLTTNSEREAKKAVWTNALLAIPATLIFSLMGIAL
;
A
#
# COMPACT_ATOMS: atom_id res chain seq x y z
N MET A 1 -8.15 -4.05 8.51
CA MET A 1 -7.48 -3.33 7.41
C MET A 1 -7.17 -1.95 7.93
N GLY A 2 -5.88 -1.70 8.18
CA GLY A 2 -5.38 -0.47 8.77
C GLY A 2 -5.58 0.71 7.81
N SER A 3 -5.72 1.90 8.40
CA SER A 3 -5.68 3.19 7.73
C SER A 3 -4.51 3.26 6.73
N VAL A 4 -4.74 3.77 5.53
CA VAL A 4 -3.66 4.09 4.58
C VAL A 4 -2.80 5.19 5.22
N VAL A 5 -1.71 4.79 5.85
CA VAL A 5 -0.69 5.70 6.34
C VAL A 5 0.25 5.96 5.18
N THR A 6 0.08 7.09 4.50
CA THR A 6 1.13 7.65 3.65
C THR A 6 2.23 8.19 4.53
N ILE A 7 3.48 7.74 4.33
CA ILE A 7 4.61 8.51 4.82
C ILE A 7 4.60 9.78 3.99
N GLY A 8 4.40 10.91 4.68
CA GLY A 8 4.37 12.26 4.15
C GLY A 8 4.52 12.34 2.65
N GLU A 9 3.40 12.47 1.94
CA GLU A 9 3.48 13.30 0.74
C GLU A 9 3.99 14.65 1.25
N PRO A 10 5.19 15.12 0.85
CA PRO A 10 5.37 16.55 0.82
C PRO A 10 4.17 17.05 0.02
N SER A 11 3.46 18.07 0.50
CA SER A 11 2.59 18.82 -0.38
C SER A 11 3.38 19.09 -1.66
N TRP A 12 2.88 18.56 -2.78
CA TRP A 12 3.52 18.64 -4.10
C TRP A 12 4.24 19.98 -4.25
N GLY A 13 5.57 19.97 -4.19
CA GLY A 13 6.41 21.18 -4.30
C GLY A 13 7.39 21.49 -3.16
N GLU A 14 7.32 20.85 -1.98
CA GLU A 14 8.33 21.09 -0.92
C GLU A 14 9.46 20.04 -0.92
N GLU A 15 10.53 20.31 -1.68
CA GLU A 15 11.85 19.71 -1.44
C GLU A 15 12.42 20.28 -0.11
N SER A 16 11.86 19.86 1.02
CA SER A 16 12.45 20.18 2.32
C SER A 16 13.61 19.21 2.59
N SER A 17 14.82 19.74 2.71
CA SER A 17 16.04 18.99 3.06
C SER A 17 15.99 18.27 4.42
N ASP A 18 15.01 18.61 5.27
CA ASP A 18 14.79 18.05 6.61
C ASP A 18 13.29 17.73 6.82
N PRO A 19 12.79 16.60 6.29
CA PRO A 19 11.40 16.25 6.43
C PRO A 19 11.03 16.04 7.90
N SER A 20 9.96 16.71 8.37
CA SER A 20 9.46 16.65 9.75
C SER A 20 9.15 15.24 10.29
N TYR A 21 9.14 14.22 9.42
CA TYR A 21 8.84 12.82 9.69
C TYR A 21 10.05 11.89 9.84
N LEU A 22 11.27 12.28 9.44
CA LEU A 22 12.51 11.52 9.70
C LEU A 22 13.40 12.28 10.67
N LYS A 23 13.31 11.98 11.96
CA LYS A 23 14.11 12.66 12.98
C LYS A 23 15.33 11.84 13.34
N TRP A 24 16.50 12.41 13.06
CA TRP A 24 17.79 11.80 13.38
C TRP A 24 18.39 12.40 14.65
N LYS A 25 18.86 11.55 15.56
CA LYS A 25 19.57 11.96 16.77
C LYS A 25 20.76 11.05 17.02
N ALA A 26 21.96 11.61 17.16
CA ALA A 26 23.10 10.86 17.68
C ALA A 26 22.87 10.62 19.18
N VAL A 27 22.91 9.36 19.62
CA VAL A 27 22.58 8.98 21.00
C VAL A 27 23.75 8.42 21.78
N ALA A 28 24.76 7.88 21.11
CA ALA A 28 25.98 7.35 21.72
C ALA A 28 27.10 7.24 20.67
N GLU A 29 28.31 6.92 21.12
CA GLU A 29 29.40 6.44 20.28
C GLU A 29 29.80 5.05 20.78
N LEU A 30 30.00 4.10 19.86
CA LEU A 30 30.47 2.75 20.13
C LEU A 30 31.82 2.82 20.87
N PRO A 31 32.08 1.99 21.88
CA PRO A 31 33.39 1.94 22.51
C PRO A 31 34.48 1.42 21.57
N PRO A 32 35.77 1.68 21.84
CA PRO A 32 36.88 1.13 21.05
C PRO A 32 36.87 -0.40 21.01
N SER A 33 37.24 -0.97 19.86
CA SER A 33 37.33 -2.42 19.66
C SER A 33 38.75 -2.93 19.87
N GLY A 34 38.88 -4.14 20.43
CA GLY A 34 40.14 -4.80 20.73
C GLY A 34 41.04 -3.94 21.62
N ASN A 35 42.28 -3.74 21.17
CA ASN A 35 43.28 -2.93 21.87
C ASN A 35 43.38 -1.49 21.33
N GLN A 36 42.40 -1.03 20.54
CA GLN A 36 42.41 0.32 19.98
C GLN A 36 42.16 1.35 21.09
N SER A 37 42.96 2.42 21.13
CA SER A 37 42.81 3.52 22.10
C SER A 37 41.72 4.52 21.72
N GLU A 38 41.32 4.54 20.45
CA GLU A 38 40.26 5.40 19.92
C GLU A 38 39.13 4.57 19.31
N SER A 39 37.90 5.09 19.37
CA SER A 39 36.78 4.41 18.73
C SER A 39 36.68 4.79 17.27
N LEU A 40 36.95 3.80 16.41
CA LEU A 40 36.88 3.94 14.96
C LEU A 40 35.54 3.49 14.38
N GLY A 41 34.68 2.89 15.20
CA GLY A 41 33.55 2.11 14.72
C GLY A 41 33.98 0.85 13.98
N VAL A 42 32.98 0.10 13.52
CA VAL A 42 33.10 -1.18 12.78
C VAL A 42 32.08 -1.25 11.64
N ALA A 43 32.41 -2.01 10.61
CA ALA A 43 31.51 -2.39 9.52
C ALA A 43 31.17 -3.88 9.61
N GLY A 44 29.94 -4.22 9.25
CA GLY A 44 29.35 -5.55 9.36
C GLY A 44 29.26 -6.11 10.79
N PRO A 45 29.00 -5.34 11.85
CA PRO A 45 28.72 -5.94 13.16
C PRO A 45 27.36 -6.65 13.15
N PHE A 46 27.17 -7.65 14.00
CA PHE A 46 25.81 -8.11 14.32
C PHE A 46 25.14 -7.11 15.25
N ILE A 47 23.94 -6.66 14.91
CA ILE A 47 23.17 -5.68 15.67
C ILE A 47 21.74 -6.19 15.90
N GLY A 48 21.24 -6.00 17.12
CA GLY A 48 19.85 -6.25 17.46
C GLY A 48 19.53 -5.85 18.90
N VAL A 49 18.27 -6.03 19.30
CA VAL A 49 17.82 -5.76 20.67
C VAL A 49 17.57 -7.07 21.42
N SER A 50 17.95 -7.12 22.68
CA SER A 50 17.61 -8.21 23.60
C SER A 50 17.37 -7.64 25.00
N ASN A 51 16.26 -8.03 25.64
CA ASN A 51 15.88 -7.57 26.99
C ASN A 51 16.00 -6.05 27.15
N ASP A 52 15.46 -5.32 26.16
CA ASP A 52 15.44 -3.86 26.08
C ASP A 52 16.82 -3.18 26.08
N THR A 53 17.85 -3.88 25.58
CA THR A 53 19.20 -3.34 25.36
C THR A 53 19.66 -3.60 23.94
N LEU A 54 20.42 -2.67 23.37
CA LEU A 54 21.02 -2.82 22.05
C LEU A 54 22.34 -3.59 22.17
N ILE A 55 22.49 -4.66 21.40
CA ILE A 55 23.73 -5.42 21.28
C ILE A 55 24.40 -5.05 19.95
N VAL A 56 25.70 -4.77 20.00
CA VAL A 56 26.59 -4.60 18.85
C VAL A 56 27.76 -5.57 19.03
N ALA A 57 27.88 -6.56 18.15
CA ALA A 57 28.84 -7.65 18.29
C ALA A 57 29.70 -7.85 17.03
N GLY A 58 31.02 -7.93 17.22
CA GLY A 58 31.99 -8.14 16.14
C GLY A 58 32.08 -6.96 15.15
N GLY A 59 32.30 -7.29 13.89
CA GLY A 59 32.55 -6.33 12.81
C GLY A 59 34.04 -6.10 12.56
N ALA A 60 34.35 -5.25 11.56
CA ALA A 60 35.71 -4.99 11.13
C ALA A 60 35.98 -3.52 10.81
N ASN A 61 37.22 -3.08 11.04
CA ASN A 61 37.67 -1.71 10.74
C ASN A 61 39.11 -1.67 10.21
N PHE A 62 39.60 -0.47 9.93
CA PHE A 62 40.99 -0.22 9.57
C PHE A 62 41.60 0.71 10.62
N PRO A 63 42.78 0.41 11.17
CA PRO A 63 43.47 1.32 12.07
C PRO A 63 43.92 2.58 11.33
N LYS A 64 44.21 3.66 12.07
CA LYS A 64 44.85 4.85 11.49
C LYS A 64 46.37 4.63 11.34
N PRO A 65 47.00 5.13 10.26
CA PRO A 65 46.36 5.77 9.10
C PRO A 65 45.53 4.79 8.27
N TYR A 66 44.37 5.22 7.78
CA TYR A 66 43.39 4.30 7.18
C TYR A 66 43.90 3.58 5.92
N TRP A 67 44.84 4.18 5.19
CA TRP A 67 45.38 3.67 3.93
C TRP A 67 46.74 2.99 4.17
N GLY A 68 46.91 1.78 3.60
CA GLY A 68 48.13 0.98 3.76
C GLY A 68 48.06 -0.07 4.86
N GLU A 69 47.15 0.09 5.83
CA GLU A 69 46.95 -0.88 6.92
C GLU A 69 46.03 -2.05 6.51
N ALA A 70 46.22 -3.20 7.17
CA ALA A 70 45.32 -4.34 6.97
C ALA A 70 43.96 -4.10 7.68
N LYS A 71 42.89 -4.69 7.13
CA LYS A 71 41.59 -4.73 7.82
C LYS A 71 41.72 -5.62 9.06
N ILE A 72 41.12 -5.20 10.17
CA ILE A 72 41.11 -5.93 11.44
C ILE A 72 39.66 -6.31 11.76
N TRP A 73 39.43 -7.57 12.07
CA TRP A 73 38.16 -8.09 12.57
C TRP A 73 38.19 -8.12 14.08
N HIS A 74 37.02 -7.92 14.69
CA HIS A 74 36.87 -7.83 16.14
C HIS A 74 35.88 -8.88 16.63
N ASP A 75 36.03 -9.29 17.88
CA ASP A 75 35.17 -10.24 18.58
C ASP A 75 34.40 -9.59 19.74
N ASP A 76 34.59 -8.30 19.99
CA ASP A 76 33.98 -7.64 21.15
C ASP A 76 32.45 -7.58 21.02
N ILE A 77 31.79 -7.72 22.18
CA ILE A 77 30.35 -7.53 22.31
C ILE A 77 30.12 -6.32 23.21
N TRP A 78 29.41 -5.33 22.69
CA TRP A 78 29.02 -4.12 23.42
C TRP A 78 27.51 -4.06 23.57
N VAL A 79 27.05 -3.72 24.77
CA VAL A 79 25.63 -3.63 25.11
C VAL A 79 25.33 -2.21 25.58
N LEU A 80 24.43 -1.52 24.88
CA LEU A 80 23.97 -0.18 25.24
C LEU A 80 22.61 -0.29 25.93
N ASP A 81 22.51 0.28 27.13
CA ASP A 81 21.23 0.39 27.84
C ASP A 81 20.49 1.70 27.51
N LYS A 82 19.23 1.79 27.95
CA LYS A 82 18.37 2.98 27.74
C LYS A 82 18.88 4.24 28.43
N THR A 83 19.77 4.12 29.42
CA THR A 83 20.38 5.27 30.09
C THR A 83 21.51 5.88 29.27
N GLY A 84 21.91 5.22 28.18
CA GLY A 84 23.02 5.63 27.33
C GLY A 84 24.38 5.10 27.81
N VAL A 85 24.39 4.13 28.74
CA VAL A 85 25.62 3.56 29.29
C VAL A 85 25.96 2.27 28.55
N TRP A 86 27.23 2.16 28.14
CA TRP A 86 27.78 0.95 27.54
C TRP A 86 28.28 -0.03 28.61
N HIS A 87 27.97 -1.31 28.40
CA HIS A 87 28.48 -2.44 29.16
C HIS A 87 29.24 -3.37 28.22
N SER A 88 30.31 -3.98 28.71
CA SER A 88 30.94 -5.09 27.99
C SER A 88 30.02 -6.31 28.07
N GLY A 89 29.64 -6.85 26.92
CA GLY A 89 28.88 -8.10 26.80
C GLY A 89 29.76 -9.36 26.79
N GLY A 90 31.09 -9.20 26.80
CA GLY A 90 32.05 -10.28 26.61
C GLY A 90 32.64 -10.28 25.20
N LYS A 91 33.00 -11.47 24.70
CA LYS A 91 33.58 -11.69 23.38
C LYS A 91 32.89 -12.83 22.65
N LEU A 92 32.77 -12.70 21.33
CA LEU A 92 32.47 -13.80 20.43
C LEU A 92 33.62 -14.81 20.45
N PRO A 93 33.39 -16.09 20.08
CA PRO A 93 34.43 -17.11 20.08
C PRO A 93 35.57 -16.84 19.08
N ARG A 94 35.34 -15.95 18.11
CA ARG A 94 36.32 -15.52 17.11
C ARG A 94 35.99 -14.12 16.59
N PRO A 95 36.97 -13.40 16.06
CA PRO A 95 36.72 -12.18 15.32
C PRO A 95 35.91 -12.46 14.05
N ILE A 96 34.79 -11.77 13.86
CA ILE A 96 33.85 -12.04 12.76
C ILE A 96 33.03 -10.80 12.44
N GLY A 97 32.65 -10.63 11.17
CA GLY A 97 31.72 -9.59 10.73
C GLY A 97 31.00 -9.95 9.44
N TYR A 98 30.27 -8.99 8.87
CA TYR A 98 29.55 -9.06 7.59
C TYR A 98 28.57 -10.24 7.44
N GLY A 99 28.14 -10.82 8.55
CA GLY A 99 26.96 -11.69 8.59
C GLY A 99 25.68 -10.86 8.66
N SER A 100 24.54 -11.53 8.76
CA SER A 100 23.23 -10.90 8.92
C SER A 100 22.75 -11.06 10.36
N SER A 101 22.00 -10.09 10.88
CA SER A 101 21.32 -10.24 12.16
C SER A 101 19.92 -9.63 12.16
N VAL A 102 19.05 -10.23 12.97
CA VAL A 102 17.69 -9.72 13.22
C VAL A 102 17.37 -9.77 14.71
N THR A 103 16.51 -8.83 15.13
CA THR A 103 15.93 -8.84 16.48
C THR A 103 14.74 -9.80 16.50
N THR A 104 14.69 -10.68 17.50
CA THR A 104 13.60 -11.65 17.70
C THR A 104 13.18 -11.66 19.16
N ASP A 105 12.04 -12.27 19.48
CA ASP A 105 11.58 -12.42 20.87
C ASP A 105 12.54 -13.25 21.74
N LEU A 106 13.42 -14.04 21.13
CA LEU A 106 14.42 -14.85 21.82
C LEU A 106 15.72 -14.06 22.09
N GLY A 107 15.97 -12.97 21.36
CA GLY A 107 17.21 -12.22 21.36
C GLY A 107 17.70 -11.87 19.95
N VAL A 108 19.00 -11.59 19.81
CA VAL A 108 19.60 -11.21 18.53
C VAL A 108 20.08 -12.45 17.80
N LEU A 109 19.40 -12.80 16.72
CA LEU A 109 19.77 -13.93 15.88
C LEU A 109 20.86 -13.48 14.89
N CYS A 110 22.02 -14.10 14.95
CA CYS A 110 23.19 -13.82 14.11
C CYS A 110 23.42 -15.00 13.15
N MET A 111 23.67 -14.71 11.87
CA MET A 111 23.72 -15.70 10.80
C MET A 111 24.92 -15.46 9.88
N GLY A 112 25.77 -16.47 9.73
CA GLY A 112 26.91 -16.46 8.81
C GLY A 112 28.00 -15.45 9.19
N GLY A 113 28.60 -14.83 8.19
CA GLY A 113 29.68 -13.85 8.31
C GLY A 113 31.04 -14.38 7.88
N ASN A 114 32.06 -13.53 7.97
CA ASN A 114 33.41 -13.84 7.58
C ASN A 114 34.47 -13.25 8.52
N ASP A 115 35.66 -13.82 8.42
CA ASP A 115 36.91 -13.19 8.84
C ASP A 115 37.79 -12.87 7.62
N ALA A 116 39.08 -12.62 7.84
CA ALA A 116 40.04 -12.32 6.78
C ALA A 116 40.22 -13.46 5.76
N SER A 117 39.87 -14.70 6.10
CA SER A 117 40.22 -15.90 5.33
C SER A 117 39.07 -16.86 5.08
N ASN A 118 38.06 -16.88 5.96
CA ASN A 118 37.01 -17.88 5.99
C ASN A 118 35.62 -17.22 5.99
N THR A 119 34.66 -17.94 5.42
CA THR A 119 33.23 -17.63 5.50
C THR A 119 32.55 -18.72 6.31
N TYR A 120 31.54 -18.36 7.10
CA TYR A 120 30.91 -19.25 8.07
C TYR A 120 29.42 -19.46 7.78
N ASP A 121 28.90 -20.61 8.21
CA ASP A 121 27.50 -21.03 8.17
C ASP A 121 26.85 -21.02 9.56
N GLU A 122 27.62 -20.69 10.61
CA GLU A 122 27.15 -20.71 12.00
C GLU A 122 25.96 -19.76 12.22
N VAL A 123 24.97 -20.26 12.95
CA VAL A 123 23.82 -19.47 13.40
C VAL A 123 23.75 -19.52 14.92
N PHE A 124 23.65 -18.36 15.55
CA PHE A 124 23.62 -18.27 17.01
C PHE A 124 22.78 -17.10 17.49
N LEU A 125 22.20 -17.28 18.68
CA LEU A 125 21.41 -16.31 19.38
C LEU A 125 22.25 -15.63 20.46
N LEU A 126 22.17 -14.30 20.54
CA LEU A 126 22.75 -13.50 21.62
C LEU A 126 21.65 -12.95 22.51
N THR A 127 21.73 -13.22 23.81
CA THR A 127 20.76 -12.77 24.81
C THR A 127 21.46 -12.02 25.93
N TRP A 128 21.01 -10.81 26.24
CA TRP A 128 21.57 -10.02 27.34
C TRP A 128 21.02 -10.49 28.69
N ASN A 129 21.90 -10.80 29.63
CA ASN A 129 21.53 -11.07 31.02
C ASN A 129 21.91 -9.87 31.91
N SER A 130 20.91 -9.13 32.36
CA SER A 130 21.10 -7.92 33.17
C SER A 130 21.65 -8.21 34.57
N ALA A 131 21.39 -9.40 35.14
CA ALA A 131 21.86 -9.78 36.46
C ALA A 131 23.38 -10.08 36.46
N THR A 132 23.88 -10.77 35.43
CA THR A 132 25.30 -11.10 35.29
C THR A 132 26.08 -10.06 34.49
N LYS A 133 25.38 -9.10 33.85
CA LYS A 133 25.94 -8.12 32.92
C LYS A 133 26.80 -8.78 31.83
N SER A 134 26.29 -9.84 31.24
CA SER A 134 26.99 -10.61 30.21
C SER A 134 26.02 -11.05 29.12
N VAL A 135 26.52 -11.18 27.89
CA VAL A 135 25.76 -11.78 26.80
C VAL A 135 25.92 -13.30 26.83
N GLN A 136 24.80 -14.02 26.75
CA GLN A 136 24.76 -15.46 26.60
C GLN A 136 24.62 -15.82 25.11
N ARG A 137 25.31 -16.87 24.69
CA ARG A 137 25.26 -17.39 23.31
C ARG A 137 24.62 -18.77 23.31
N GLU A 138 23.65 -18.97 22.42
CA GLU A 138 23.06 -20.27 22.11
C GLU A 138 23.26 -20.57 20.63
N ASN A 139 23.79 -21.74 20.29
CA ASN A 139 23.88 -22.15 18.89
C ASN A 139 22.53 -22.67 18.40
N LEU A 140 22.15 -22.31 17.19
CA LEU A 140 20.96 -22.80 16.48
C LEU A 140 21.41 -23.58 15.22
N PRO A 141 20.48 -24.24 14.49
CA PRO A 141 20.85 -24.94 13.26
C PRO A 141 21.61 -24.04 12.28
N ASN A 142 22.75 -24.52 11.81
CA ASN A 142 23.58 -23.83 10.82
C ASN A 142 22.82 -23.58 9.51
N LEU A 143 23.29 -22.59 8.76
CA LEU A 143 22.83 -22.32 7.40
C LEU A 143 23.11 -23.52 6.48
N PRO A 144 22.32 -23.72 5.40
CA PRO A 144 22.58 -24.78 4.43
C PRO A 144 23.95 -24.70 3.74
N SER A 145 24.54 -23.49 3.64
CA SER A 145 25.90 -23.25 3.19
C SER A 145 26.48 -22.01 3.88
N THR A 146 27.79 -21.80 3.75
CA THR A 146 28.45 -20.58 4.24
C THR A 146 27.85 -19.34 3.57
N LEU A 147 27.77 -18.23 4.32
CA LEU A 147 27.16 -17.01 3.81
C LEU A 147 27.80 -15.75 4.38
N VAL A 148 28.09 -14.79 3.52
CA VAL A 148 28.48 -13.43 3.89
C VAL A 148 27.76 -12.41 3.00
N TYR A 149 27.57 -11.18 3.47
CA TYR A 149 26.94 -10.09 2.72
C TYR A 149 25.47 -10.36 2.33
N GLY A 150 24.80 -11.29 3.01
CA GLY A 150 23.37 -11.53 2.86
C GLY A 150 22.54 -10.51 3.65
N ALA A 151 21.25 -10.46 3.36
CA ALA A 151 20.29 -9.64 4.10
C ALA A 151 19.18 -10.49 4.69
N ALA A 152 18.72 -10.10 5.89
CA ALA A 152 17.71 -10.84 6.64
C ALA A 152 16.58 -9.91 7.10
N THR A 153 15.39 -10.48 7.25
CA THR A 153 14.22 -9.78 7.82
C THR A 153 13.34 -10.77 8.56
N THR A 154 12.44 -10.26 9.39
CA THR A 154 11.46 -11.04 10.14
C THR A 154 10.04 -10.76 9.66
N LEU A 155 9.23 -11.80 9.56
CA LEU A 155 7.79 -11.67 9.38
C LEU A 155 7.07 -12.62 10.34
N GLY A 156 6.54 -12.05 11.43
CA GLY A 156 6.10 -12.84 12.59
C GLY A 156 7.29 -13.61 13.20
N GLN A 157 7.09 -14.88 13.50
CA GLN A 157 8.11 -15.77 14.09
C GLN A 157 9.03 -16.42 13.05
N LYS A 158 8.99 -15.96 11.80
CA LYS A 158 9.81 -16.47 10.71
C LYS A 158 10.91 -15.50 10.35
N VAL A 159 12.12 -16.02 10.22
CA VAL A 159 13.30 -15.28 9.77
C VAL A 159 13.59 -15.67 8.33
N TYR A 160 13.64 -14.67 7.46
CA TYR A 160 13.97 -14.84 6.05
C TYR A 160 15.38 -14.31 5.80
N LEU A 161 16.18 -15.06 5.05
CA LEU A 161 17.56 -14.74 4.70
C LEU A 161 17.75 -14.96 3.20
N ALA A 162 18.26 -13.95 2.49
CA ALA A 162 18.32 -13.99 1.04
C ALA A 162 19.58 -13.33 0.47
N GLY A 163 20.09 -13.91 -0.62
CA GLY A 163 21.29 -13.44 -1.30
C GLY A 163 22.52 -13.51 -0.40
N GLY A 164 23.55 -12.77 -0.78
CA GLY A 164 24.89 -12.86 -0.19
C GLY A 164 25.85 -13.62 -1.10
N SER A 165 26.95 -14.08 -0.53
CA SER A 165 27.96 -14.85 -1.22
C SER A 165 28.45 -16.00 -0.35
N GLU A 166 28.76 -17.13 -0.98
CA GLU A 166 29.27 -18.32 -0.29
C GLU A 166 30.69 -18.11 0.26
N THR A 167 31.45 -17.22 -0.38
CA THR A 167 32.81 -16.84 0.00
C THR A 167 32.96 -15.32 0.05
N ASN A 168 34.17 -14.84 0.34
CA ASN A 168 34.49 -13.41 0.27
C ASN A 168 34.48 -12.84 -1.17
N GLU A 169 34.37 -13.67 -2.20
CA GLU A 169 34.43 -13.29 -3.62
C GLU A 169 33.04 -13.14 -4.24
N LEU A 170 32.79 -12.04 -4.95
CA LEU A 170 31.48 -11.77 -5.57
C LEU A 170 31.15 -12.71 -6.74
N SER A 171 32.14 -13.40 -7.31
CA SER A 171 31.95 -14.51 -8.26
C SER A 171 31.10 -15.65 -7.67
N LYS A 172 31.03 -15.75 -6.33
CA LYS A 172 30.22 -16.70 -5.57
C LYS A 172 28.94 -16.08 -5.02
N ALA A 173 28.43 -15.00 -5.62
CA ALA A 173 27.14 -14.43 -5.25
C ALA A 173 26.00 -15.44 -5.46
N MET A 174 25.06 -15.48 -4.53
CA MET A 174 24.05 -16.56 -4.43
C MET A 174 22.65 -16.11 -4.86
N LYS A 175 21.79 -17.11 -5.10
CA LYS A 175 20.33 -16.98 -5.25
C LYS A 175 19.57 -17.67 -4.12
N ASN A 176 20.22 -17.93 -2.99
CA ASN A 176 19.61 -18.54 -1.83
C ASN A 176 18.44 -17.70 -1.33
N PHE A 177 17.36 -18.38 -0.93
CA PHE A 177 16.27 -17.80 -0.17
C PHE A 177 15.83 -18.80 0.89
N TRP A 178 16.19 -18.54 2.13
CA TRP A 178 16.00 -19.48 3.23
C TRP A 178 15.06 -18.90 4.28
N VAL A 179 14.32 -19.77 4.95
CA VAL A 179 13.45 -19.42 6.07
C VAL A 179 13.72 -20.31 7.27
N LEU A 180 13.78 -19.70 8.46
CA LEU A 180 13.80 -20.37 9.75
C LEU A 180 12.53 -20.02 10.52
N ASP A 181 11.82 -21.04 10.98
CA ASP A 181 10.56 -20.89 11.74
C ASP A 181 10.84 -21.06 13.24
N LEU A 182 10.86 -19.95 13.98
CA LEU A 182 11.22 -19.94 15.40
C LEU A 182 10.17 -20.60 16.29
N ASP A 183 8.91 -20.69 15.85
CA ASP A 183 7.86 -21.40 16.59
C ASP A 183 8.12 -22.92 16.66
N LYS A 184 9.00 -23.43 15.78
CA LYS A 184 9.42 -24.84 15.80
C LYS A 184 10.60 -25.10 16.73
N LYS A 185 11.18 -24.09 17.39
CA LYS A 185 12.34 -24.29 18.26
C LYS A 185 12.03 -25.36 19.33
N GLY A 186 12.89 -26.38 19.42
CA GLY A 186 12.70 -27.54 20.32
C GLY A 186 11.96 -28.72 19.71
N ASN A 187 11.49 -28.61 18.46
CA ASN A 187 10.95 -29.71 17.66
C ASN A 187 12.03 -30.29 16.73
N ASP A 188 11.97 -31.59 16.41
CA ASP A 188 12.89 -32.26 15.48
C ASP A 188 12.89 -31.64 14.06
N SER A 189 11.82 -30.94 13.69
CA SER A 189 11.69 -30.23 12.41
C SER A 189 12.26 -28.81 12.41
N PHE A 190 12.91 -28.37 13.50
CA PHE A 190 13.53 -27.05 13.58
C PHE A 190 14.82 -26.98 12.75
N GLY A 191 14.78 -26.19 11.68
CA GLY A 191 15.91 -25.98 10.79
C GLY A 191 15.57 -25.07 9.63
N TRP A 192 16.59 -24.67 8.89
CA TRP A 192 16.44 -23.84 7.70
C TRP A 192 15.75 -24.59 6.57
N GLN A 193 14.82 -23.92 5.91
CA GLN A 193 14.11 -24.42 4.75
C GLN A 193 14.42 -23.55 3.55
N GLU A 194 14.72 -24.18 2.41
CA GLU A 194 14.92 -23.47 1.15
C GLU A 194 13.59 -23.18 0.46
N LEU A 195 13.45 -21.93 0.02
CA LEU A 195 12.31 -21.41 -0.72
C LEU A 195 12.72 -21.11 -2.16
N PRO A 196 11.77 -21.06 -3.11
CA PRO A 196 12.06 -20.69 -4.49
C PRO A 196 12.75 -19.31 -4.55
N SER A 197 13.83 -19.20 -5.30
CA SER A 197 14.56 -17.94 -5.50
C SER A 197 13.80 -16.94 -6.38
N TRP A 198 14.16 -15.65 -6.30
CA TRP A 198 13.61 -14.63 -7.20
C TRP A 198 14.03 -14.86 -8.67
N PRO A 199 13.19 -14.47 -9.65
CA PRO A 199 13.48 -14.59 -11.07
C PRO A 199 14.38 -13.44 -11.56
N GLY A 200 15.56 -13.32 -10.94
CA GLY A 200 16.61 -12.35 -11.29
C GLY A 200 18.01 -12.93 -11.10
N PRO A 201 19.07 -12.11 -11.24
CA PRO A 201 20.44 -12.57 -11.06
C PRO A 201 20.76 -12.87 -9.58
N SER A 202 21.84 -13.63 -9.35
CA SER A 202 22.45 -13.75 -8.02
C SER A 202 22.92 -12.40 -7.50
N ARG A 203 23.01 -12.22 -6.19
CA ARG A 203 23.40 -10.93 -5.61
C ARG A 203 23.94 -11.06 -4.21
N ALA A 204 24.87 -10.18 -3.87
CA ALA A 204 25.33 -9.90 -2.52
C ALA A 204 25.08 -8.43 -2.19
N PHE A 205 25.14 -8.08 -0.90
CA PHE A 205 24.84 -6.72 -0.43
C PHE A 205 23.45 -6.21 -0.86
N ASN A 206 22.51 -7.13 -1.10
CA ASN A 206 21.12 -6.79 -1.34
C ASN A 206 20.45 -6.30 -0.05
N ILE A 207 19.25 -5.78 -0.20
CA ILE A 207 18.41 -5.34 0.91
C ILE A 207 17.20 -6.27 0.98
N LEU A 208 16.78 -6.62 2.19
CA LEU A 208 15.59 -7.45 2.43
C LEU A 208 14.64 -6.71 3.38
N ALA A 209 13.34 -6.75 3.10
CA ALA A 209 12.32 -6.13 3.93
C ALA A 209 11.07 -7.01 4.03
N ALA A 210 10.31 -6.86 5.10
CA ALA A 210 8.97 -7.44 5.23
C ALA A 210 7.95 -6.30 5.34
N GLN A 211 6.92 -6.30 4.50
CA GLN A 211 5.90 -5.24 4.50
C GLN A 211 4.57 -5.72 3.88
N ASN A 212 3.47 -5.04 4.19
CA ASN A 212 2.16 -5.30 3.59
C ASN A 212 1.98 -4.53 2.27
N ASN A 213 1.43 -5.19 1.25
CA ASN A 213 1.11 -4.57 -0.05
C ASN A 213 -0.34 -4.03 -0.15
N GLY A 214 -1.04 -3.91 0.97
CA GLY A 214 -2.47 -3.60 1.06
C GLY A 214 -3.40 -4.81 1.00
N ARG A 215 -2.88 -6.01 0.71
CA ARG A 215 -3.64 -7.27 0.68
C ARG A 215 -3.04 -8.33 1.59
N GLU A 216 -1.72 -8.49 1.55
CA GLU A 216 -0.98 -9.48 2.34
C GLU A 216 0.43 -8.97 2.68
N ASN A 217 1.07 -9.60 3.67
CA ASN A 217 2.47 -9.36 3.98
C ASN A 217 3.36 -10.14 3.01
N GLN A 218 4.40 -9.47 2.50
CA GLN A 218 5.35 -10.02 1.54
C GLN A 218 6.79 -9.75 1.97
N ILE A 219 7.72 -10.52 1.41
CA ILE A 219 9.15 -10.27 1.55
C ILE A 219 9.67 -9.58 0.29
N TYR A 220 10.37 -8.48 0.44
CA TYR A 220 10.88 -7.67 -0.65
C TYR A 220 12.39 -7.77 -0.70
N ILE A 221 12.94 -8.00 -1.90
CA ILE A 221 14.36 -7.93 -2.16
C ILE A 221 14.65 -6.77 -3.11
N PHE A 222 15.61 -5.93 -2.76
CA PHE A 222 16.01 -4.76 -3.53
C PHE A 222 17.50 -4.74 -3.80
N SER A 223 17.86 -4.30 -5.01
CA SER A 223 19.23 -3.88 -5.36
C SER A 223 20.28 -4.96 -5.04
N GLY A 224 21.49 -4.53 -4.65
CA GLY A 224 22.66 -5.37 -4.45
C GLY A 224 23.67 -5.26 -5.59
N ARG A 225 24.71 -6.08 -5.51
CA ARG A 225 25.73 -6.18 -6.56
C ARG A 225 26.17 -7.62 -6.76
N ARG A 226 26.79 -7.86 -7.90
CA ARG A 226 27.40 -9.15 -8.24
C ARG A 226 28.58 -8.95 -9.17
N GLU A 227 29.32 -10.02 -9.39
CA GLU A 227 30.24 -10.14 -10.51
C GLU A 227 29.51 -10.78 -11.69
N GLY A 228 29.57 -10.13 -12.85
CA GLY A 228 29.05 -10.60 -14.12
C GLY A 228 29.90 -11.73 -14.71
N GLU A 229 29.44 -12.33 -15.82
CA GLU A 229 30.14 -13.46 -16.45
C GLU A 229 31.55 -13.09 -16.96
N ASN A 230 31.77 -11.80 -17.27
CA ASN A 230 33.04 -11.28 -17.74
C ASN A 230 33.97 -10.80 -16.61
N GLY A 231 33.60 -11.01 -15.33
CA GLY A 231 34.35 -10.50 -14.18
C GLY A 231 34.07 -9.03 -13.84
N GLU A 232 33.22 -8.34 -14.62
CA GLU A 232 32.83 -6.95 -14.35
C GLU A 232 31.81 -6.87 -13.20
N LEU A 233 31.87 -5.80 -12.42
CA LEU A 233 30.91 -5.57 -11.35
C LEU A 233 29.58 -5.04 -11.91
N GLU A 234 28.50 -5.71 -11.56
CA GLU A 234 27.14 -5.30 -11.90
C GLU A 234 26.45 -4.71 -10.66
N PHE A 235 25.96 -3.47 -10.78
CA PHE A 235 25.17 -2.78 -9.77
C PHE A 235 23.69 -2.92 -10.07
N LEU A 236 22.96 -3.60 -9.19
CA LEU A 236 21.58 -4.00 -9.46
C LEU A 236 20.60 -2.95 -8.94
N LYS A 237 19.56 -2.69 -9.74
CA LYS A 237 18.44 -1.82 -9.38
C LYS A 237 17.11 -2.56 -9.33
N ASP A 238 17.08 -3.80 -9.79
CA ASP A 238 15.87 -4.61 -9.83
C ASP A 238 15.35 -4.92 -8.42
N ALA A 239 14.06 -5.20 -8.36
CA ALA A 239 13.33 -5.44 -7.13
C ALA A 239 12.29 -6.54 -7.32
N TYR A 240 12.07 -7.36 -6.30
CA TYR A 240 11.08 -8.44 -6.33
C TYR A 240 10.35 -8.58 -5.00
N ALA A 241 9.08 -9.00 -5.05
CA ALA A 241 8.29 -9.36 -3.87
C ALA A 241 7.93 -10.85 -3.89
N TYR A 242 8.11 -11.52 -2.76
CA TYR A 242 7.71 -12.90 -2.53
C TYR A 242 6.41 -12.94 -1.73
N SER A 243 5.43 -13.67 -2.26
CA SER A 243 4.20 -13.99 -1.55
C SER A 243 4.30 -15.39 -0.93
N SER A 244 4.13 -15.48 0.39
CA SER A 244 4.03 -16.78 1.07
C SER A 244 2.71 -17.50 0.77
N SER A 245 1.65 -16.79 0.36
CA SER A 245 0.35 -17.41 0.08
C SER A 245 0.34 -18.12 -1.28
N SER A 246 0.95 -17.53 -2.30
CA SER A 246 1.08 -18.12 -3.64
C SER A 246 2.43 -18.81 -3.85
N THR A 247 3.36 -18.73 -2.89
CA THR A 247 4.73 -19.26 -3.00
C THR A 247 5.46 -18.81 -4.26
N SER A 248 5.25 -17.56 -4.67
CA SER A 248 5.75 -17.04 -5.94
C SER A 248 6.31 -15.63 -5.81
N TRP A 249 7.19 -15.28 -6.76
CA TRP A 249 7.80 -13.96 -6.86
C TRP A 249 7.12 -13.11 -7.93
N LYS A 250 7.02 -11.81 -7.66
CA LYS A 250 6.59 -10.76 -8.60
C LYS A 250 7.73 -9.77 -8.81
N ARG A 251 8.02 -9.41 -10.07
CA ARG A 251 8.92 -8.29 -10.41
C ARG A 251 8.25 -6.96 -10.05
N LEU A 252 9.01 -6.07 -9.44
CA LEU A 252 8.58 -4.73 -9.02
C LEU A 252 9.28 -3.65 -9.85
N ALA A 253 8.88 -2.40 -9.64
CA ALA A 253 9.54 -1.23 -10.19
C ALA A 253 11.01 -1.18 -9.75
N ASP A 254 11.89 -0.94 -10.72
CA ASP A 254 13.32 -0.78 -10.46
C ASP A 254 13.57 0.42 -9.54
N SER A 255 14.47 0.22 -8.59
CA SER A 255 14.93 1.28 -7.71
C SER A 255 15.59 2.42 -8.51
N PRO A 256 15.47 3.68 -8.02
CA PRO A 256 16.01 4.85 -8.73
C PRO A 256 17.53 4.80 -8.93
N ALA A 257 18.24 4.14 -8.02
CA ALA A 257 19.67 3.92 -8.05
C ALA A 257 20.01 2.57 -7.43
N CYS A 258 21.25 2.10 -7.63
CA CYS A 258 21.78 1.04 -6.79
C CYS A 258 21.83 1.55 -5.33
N MET A 259 21.51 0.68 -4.38
CA MET A 259 21.48 0.99 -2.95
C MET A 259 22.18 -0.14 -2.18
N MET A 260 23.17 -0.78 -2.80
CA MET A 260 23.85 -1.94 -2.22
C MET A 260 24.41 -1.62 -0.84
N ALA A 261 24.39 -2.61 0.05
CA ALA A 261 24.87 -2.52 1.42
C ALA A 261 24.13 -1.48 2.30
N GLY A 262 22.96 -1.02 1.86
CA GLY A 262 21.99 -0.32 2.72
C GLY A 262 21.12 -1.32 3.48
N GLU A 263 20.15 -0.78 4.21
CA GLU A 263 19.16 -1.55 4.96
C GLU A 263 17.75 -1.02 4.72
N ALA A 264 16.74 -1.86 4.93
CA ALA A 264 15.35 -1.47 4.81
C ALA A 264 14.66 -1.44 6.17
N ILE A 265 13.83 -0.43 6.38
CA ILE A 265 12.93 -0.36 7.53
C ILE A 265 11.46 -0.27 7.08
N PRO A 266 10.56 -1.09 7.64
CA PRO A 266 9.14 -0.93 7.41
C PRO A 266 8.62 0.27 8.20
N VAL A 267 7.85 1.14 7.54
CA VAL A 267 7.25 2.32 8.18
C VAL A 267 5.78 2.41 7.76
N GLY A 268 4.91 2.69 8.73
CA GLY A 268 3.46 2.65 8.51
C GLY A 268 2.97 1.27 8.07
N GLU A 269 1.87 1.25 7.31
CA GLU A 269 1.22 0.00 6.89
C GLU A 269 1.80 -0.60 5.60
N ASN A 270 2.43 0.20 4.74
CA ASN A 270 2.76 -0.23 3.37
C ASN A 270 4.01 0.45 2.77
N HIS A 271 4.79 1.19 3.57
CA HIS A 271 5.99 1.85 3.07
C HIS A 271 7.26 1.17 3.57
N ILE A 272 8.28 1.17 2.73
CA ILE A 272 9.62 0.66 3.05
C ILE A 272 10.58 1.82 2.82
N LEU A 273 11.35 2.20 3.83
CA LEU A 273 12.41 3.17 3.66
C LEU A 273 13.74 2.44 3.52
N ILE A 274 14.53 2.84 2.52
CA ILE A 274 15.90 2.37 2.34
C ILE A 274 16.83 3.38 3.00
N ILE A 275 17.53 2.92 4.02
CA ILE A 275 18.47 3.69 4.83
C ILE A 275 19.89 3.28 4.46
N GLY A 276 20.72 4.28 4.18
CA GLY A 276 22.09 4.09 3.71
C GLY A 276 22.17 3.57 2.28
N GLY A 277 23.25 2.83 1.99
CA GLY A 277 23.52 2.21 0.69
C GLY A 277 24.46 3.01 -0.21
N ALA A 278 25.12 2.32 -1.14
CA ALA A 278 26.02 2.89 -2.13
C ALA A 278 25.45 2.74 -3.54
N ASP A 279 25.58 3.77 -4.37
CA ASP A 279 25.08 3.80 -5.75
C ASP A 279 26.08 3.32 -6.81
N GLY A 280 27.33 3.10 -6.39
CA GLY A 280 28.42 2.68 -7.27
C GLY A 280 29.09 3.82 -8.07
N SER A 281 28.60 5.06 -7.97
CA SER A 281 29.07 6.20 -8.77
C SER A 281 30.57 6.49 -8.62
N LEU A 282 31.10 6.35 -7.39
CA LEU A 282 32.50 6.57 -7.06
C LEU A 282 33.27 5.27 -6.77
N PHE A 283 32.72 4.11 -7.15
CA PHE A 283 33.26 2.81 -6.76
C PHE A 283 34.72 2.62 -7.19
N HIS A 284 35.08 3.08 -8.40
CA HIS A 284 36.42 2.94 -8.97
C HIS A 284 37.39 4.09 -8.63
N SER A 285 36.93 5.13 -7.93
CA SER A 285 37.72 6.32 -7.59
C SER A 285 38.21 6.32 -6.13
N ALA A 286 37.95 5.25 -5.37
CA ALA A 286 38.28 5.18 -3.95
C ALA A 286 39.79 5.34 -3.66
N ASP A 287 40.64 4.64 -4.41
CA ASP A 287 42.10 4.68 -4.23
C ASP A 287 42.74 6.00 -4.68
N GLU A 288 42.07 6.73 -5.58
CA GLU A 288 42.50 8.07 -6.03
C GLU A 288 42.12 9.12 -4.99
N LEU A 289 40.84 9.16 -4.60
CA LEU A 289 40.30 10.18 -3.72
C LEU A 289 40.77 10.00 -2.27
N LYS A 290 40.98 8.76 -1.83
CA LYS A 290 41.41 8.41 -0.47
C LYS A 290 40.67 9.18 0.63
N ASP A 291 41.37 10.08 1.33
CA ASP A 291 40.84 10.90 2.42
C ASP A 291 39.91 12.03 1.95
N GLU A 292 39.97 12.38 0.67
CA GLU A 292 39.12 13.36 0.00
C GLU A 292 37.79 12.76 -0.51
N HIS A 293 37.59 11.44 -0.40
CA HIS A 293 36.35 10.80 -0.85
C HIS A 293 35.13 11.37 -0.09
N PRO A 294 34.09 11.88 -0.79
CA PRO A 294 32.98 12.62 -0.16
C PRO A 294 32.04 11.75 0.69
N GLY A 295 32.12 10.44 0.51
CA GLY A 295 31.30 9.44 1.21
C GLY A 295 30.16 8.92 0.33
N PHE A 296 29.24 8.18 0.94
CA PHE A 296 28.11 7.59 0.23
C PHE A 296 26.90 8.55 0.16
N PRO A 297 26.00 8.40 -0.83
CA PRO A 297 24.85 9.29 -1.02
C PRO A 297 23.92 9.36 0.20
N LYS A 298 23.55 10.56 0.65
CA LYS A 298 22.72 10.72 1.86
C LYS A 298 21.21 10.61 1.61
N GLN A 299 20.78 10.28 0.40
CA GLN A 299 19.37 10.20 0.04
C GLN A 299 18.71 8.98 0.70
N VAL A 300 17.60 9.19 1.41
CA VAL A 300 16.71 8.13 1.88
C VAL A 300 15.64 7.92 0.80
N TRP A 301 15.46 6.69 0.36
CA TRP A 301 14.43 6.34 -0.63
C TRP A 301 13.24 5.69 0.06
N GLY A 302 12.03 6.05 -0.37
CA GLY A 302 10.79 5.42 0.08
C GLY A 302 10.19 4.61 -1.06
N TYR A 303 9.81 3.37 -0.77
CA TYR A 303 9.07 2.50 -1.67
C TYR A 303 7.66 2.27 -1.10
N ASN A 304 6.64 2.48 -1.92
CA ASN A 304 5.25 2.22 -1.57
C ASN A 304 4.81 0.85 -2.12
N ALA A 305 4.62 -0.10 -1.21
CA ALA A 305 4.25 -1.47 -1.55
C ALA A 305 2.83 -1.64 -2.10
N LEU A 306 1.94 -0.66 -1.89
CA LEU A 306 0.56 -0.70 -2.37
C LEU A 306 0.48 -0.40 -3.87
N ILE A 307 1.26 0.57 -4.35
CA ILE A 307 1.20 1.07 -5.73
C ILE A 307 2.46 0.80 -6.55
N ASP A 308 3.47 0.13 -5.97
CA ASP A 308 4.71 -0.25 -6.66
C ASP A 308 5.47 0.95 -7.23
N SER A 309 5.76 1.93 -6.36
CA SER A 309 6.39 3.19 -6.75
C SER A 309 7.48 3.64 -5.75
N TRP A 310 8.43 4.41 -6.27
CA TRP A 310 9.56 4.98 -5.52
C TRP A 310 9.43 6.49 -5.40
N GLN A 311 9.86 7.03 -4.26
CA GLN A 311 9.94 8.47 -4.01
C GLN A 311 11.16 8.82 -3.17
N LYS A 312 11.63 10.07 -3.28
CA LYS A 312 12.58 10.62 -2.31
C LYS A 312 11.86 10.77 -0.97
N ALA A 313 12.38 10.13 0.07
CA ALA A 313 11.79 10.17 1.41
C ALA A 313 12.55 11.08 2.38
N GLY A 314 13.65 11.70 1.98
CA GLY A 314 14.41 12.64 2.79
C GLY A 314 15.90 12.44 2.69
N THR A 315 16.65 13.01 3.64
CA THR A 315 18.09 12.81 3.74
C THR A 315 18.47 12.28 5.12
N MET A 316 19.65 11.69 5.21
CA MET A 316 20.26 11.27 6.47
C MET A 316 21.50 12.12 6.77
N PRO A 317 21.81 12.43 8.04
CA PRO A 317 22.94 13.28 8.39
C PRO A 317 24.28 12.66 7.97
N GLN A 318 24.36 11.34 8.00
CA GLN A 318 25.52 10.53 7.63
C GLN A 318 25.01 9.20 7.07
N ASN A 319 25.52 8.79 5.90
CA ASN A 319 25.21 7.49 5.33
C ASN A 319 26.17 6.45 5.92
N HIS A 320 25.60 5.36 6.44
CA HIS A 320 26.33 4.19 6.91
C HIS A 320 25.96 3.01 6.02
N VAL A 321 26.95 2.43 5.35
CA VAL A 321 26.79 1.17 4.61
C VAL A 321 27.36 0.02 5.42
N THR A 322 26.97 -1.22 5.06
CA THR A 322 27.43 -2.45 5.71
C THR A 322 27.19 -2.43 7.22
N THR A 323 25.96 -2.09 7.62
CA THR A 323 25.50 -2.14 9.00
C THR A 323 24.04 -2.56 9.01
N GLN A 324 23.61 -3.21 10.08
CA GLN A 324 22.24 -3.59 10.31
C GLN A 324 21.50 -2.50 11.09
N ILE A 325 20.18 -2.46 10.94
CA ILE A 325 19.31 -1.55 11.68
C ILE A 325 18.46 -2.36 12.65
N ALA A 326 18.53 -2.01 13.93
CA ALA A 326 17.70 -2.62 14.95
C ALA A 326 16.50 -1.73 15.29
N LYS A 327 15.31 -2.31 15.33
CA LYS A 327 14.14 -1.64 15.91
C LYS A 327 14.25 -1.70 17.44
N TRP A 328 14.22 -0.53 18.08
CA TRP A 328 14.27 -0.40 19.53
C TRP A 328 13.11 0.49 19.99
N ASP A 329 12.08 -0.12 20.56
CA ASP A 329 10.74 0.46 20.75
C ASP A 329 10.12 0.91 19.42
N ASP A 330 9.76 2.19 19.32
CA ASP A 330 9.22 2.84 18.13
C ASP A 330 10.30 3.45 17.22
N ASP A 331 11.56 3.41 17.66
CA ASP A 331 12.69 3.99 16.94
C ASP A 331 13.53 2.91 16.22
N PHE A 332 14.33 3.36 15.26
CA PHE A 332 15.30 2.54 14.54
C PHE A 332 16.71 2.99 14.87
N ILE A 333 17.62 2.05 15.09
CA ILE A 333 18.99 2.31 15.50
C ILE A 333 19.94 1.92 14.39
N VAL A 334 20.67 2.89 13.86
CA VAL A 334 21.81 2.68 12.96
C VAL A 334 23.08 2.76 13.81
N ALA A 335 23.67 1.59 14.09
CA ALA A 335 24.83 1.49 14.96
C ALA A 335 26.09 1.29 14.14
N SER A 336 26.94 2.32 14.06
CA SER A 336 28.20 2.24 13.30
C SER A 336 27.97 2.03 11.78
N GLY A 337 28.99 1.54 11.08
CA GLY A 337 28.99 1.29 9.64
C GLY A 337 30.10 2.06 8.93
N GLU A 338 30.26 1.79 7.63
CA GLU A 338 31.21 2.48 6.77
C GLU A 338 30.58 3.75 6.18
N ILE A 339 31.27 4.89 6.29
CA ILE A 339 30.75 6.19 5.85
C ILE A 339 31.41 6.69 4.56
N ARG A 340 32.59 6.15 4.27
CA ARG A 340 33.37 6.31 3.04
C ARG A 340 34.42 5.18 3.01
N PRO A 341 35.03 4.86 1.86
CA PRO A 341 35.99 3.76 1.73
C PRO A 341 37.01 3.74 2.88
N ARG A 342 37.10 2.58 3.55
CA ARG A 342 38.00 2.28 4.68
C ARG A 342 37.72 3.02 6.00
N VAL A 343 36.80 3.99 6.04
CA VAL A 343 36.49 4.78 7.25
C VAL A 343 35.11 4.43 7.80
N ARG A 344 35.09 4.04 9.08
CA ARG A 344 33.88 3.71 9.83
C ARG A 344 33.55 4.85 10.79
N SER A 345 32.32 4.85 11.31
CA SER A 345 31.87 5.82 12.31
C SER A 345 31.51 5.09 13.59
N PRO A 346 31.94 5.55 14.78
CA PRO A 346 31.47 4.97 16.04
C PRO A 346 30.05 5.44 16.40
N LYS A 347 29.52 6.47 15.73
CA LYS A 347 28.22 7.07 16.08
C LYS A 347 27.08 6.06 16.02
N ILE A 348 26.23 6.12 17.04
CA ILE A 348 24.94 5.45 17.11
C ILE A 348 23.85 6.47 16.82
N TRP A 349 23.15 6.28 15.72
CA TRP A 349 22.07 7.14 15.30
C TRP A 349 20.72 6.51 15.64
N LYS A 350 19.88 7.29 16.28
CA LYS A 350 18.46 6.99 16.47
C LYS A 350 17.66 7.70 15.38
N LEU A 351 16.87 6.93 14.65
CA LEU A 351 15.93 7.39 13.64
C LEU A 351 14.51 7.17 14.14
N THR A 352 13.79 8.27 14.38
CA THR A 352 12.35 8.24 14.60
C THR A 352 11.67 8.50 13.26
N ALA A 353 11.10 7.46 12.66
CA ALA A 353 10.29 7.56 11.45
C ALA A 353 8.82 7.70 11.86
N THR A 354 8.29 8.93 11.85
CA THR A 354 6.90 9.19 12.28
C THR A 354 5.99 9.10 11.07
N PRO A 355 5.01 8.18 11.03
CA PRO A 355 3.85 8.31 10.16
C PRO A 355 3.29 9.73 10.21
N ILE A 356 3.25 10.46 9.09
CA ILE A 356 2.46 11.69 9.07
C ILE A 356 1.01 11.25 9.02
N SER A 357 0.35 11.19 10.19
CA SER A 357 -1.10 11.32 10.19
C SER A 357 -1.39 12.80 9.93
N ALA A 358 -1.67 13.13 8.66
CA ALA A 358 -2.24 14.44 8.37
C ALA A 358 -3.52 14.56 9.21
N SER A 359 -3.54 15.48 10.18
CA SER A 359 -4.77 15.81 10.87
C SER A 359 -5.77 16.21 9.80
N PHE A 360 -6.96 15.60 9.78
CA PHE A 360 -7.98 15.87 8.77
C PHE A 360 -8.25 17.37 8.64
N GLY A 361 -8.01 18.16 9.70
CA GLY A 361 -7.98 19.62 9.64
C GLY A 361 -9.37 20.21 9.84
N ALA A 362 -9.42 21.39 10.46
CA ALA A 362 -10.68 22.01 10.88
C ALA A 362 -11.62 22.30 9.70
N LEU A 363 -11.07 22.68 8.54
CA LEU A 363 -11.88 22.97 7.34
C LEU A 363 -12.54 21.71 6.79
N ASN A 364 -11.83 20.58 6.73
CA ASN A 364 -12.39 19.33 6.25
C ASN A 364 -13.41 18.77 7.23
N TRP A 365 -13.16 18.86 8.54
CA TRP A 365 -14.16 18.51 9.57
C TRP A 365 -15.42 19.35 9.44
N THR A 366 -15.27 20.67 9.31
CA THR A 366 -16.40 21.59 9.13
C THR A 366 -17.19 21.24 7.87
N THR A 367 -16.51 20.92 6.78
CA THR A 367 -17.14 20.54 5.51
C THR A 367 -17.91 19.22 5.64
N LEU A 368 -17.31 18.20 6.26
CA LEU A 368 -17.94 16.90 6.49
C LEU A 368 -19.18 17.03 7.39
N ILE A 369 -19.06 17.75 8.51
CA ILE A 369 -20.18 17.96 9.45
C ILE A 369 -21.30 18.76 8.78
N ALA A 370 -20.96 19.82 8.04
CA ALA A 370 -21.94 20.61 7.29
C ALA A 370 -22.67 19.77 6.24
N TYR A 371 -21.96 18.92 5.50
CA TYR A 371 -22.54 18.01 4.52
C TYR A 371 -23.48 16.99 5.18
N LEU A 372 -23.04 16.28 6.21
CA LEU A 372 -23.86 15.28 6.92
C LEU A 372 -25.08 15.93 7.60
N GLY A 373 -24.89 17.11 8.22
CA GLY A 373 -25.96 17.91 8.79
C GLY A 373 -26.97 18.36 7.75
N GLY A 374 -26.51 18.74 6.55
CA GLY A 374 -27.35 19.08 5.41
C GLY A 374 -28.24 17.93 4.95
N LEU A 375 -27.69 16.71 4.88
CA LEU A 375 -28.49 15.51 4.54
C LEU A 375 -29.59 15.23 5.58
N LEU A 376 -29.25 15.32 6.87
CA LEU A 376 -30.24 15.17 7.95
C LEU A 376 -31.32 16.27 7.89
N ALA A 377 -30.93 17.51 7.60
CA ALA A 377 -31.88 18.62 7.44
C ALA A 377 -32.85 18.39 6.28
N ILE A 378 -32.37 17.92 5.13
CA ILE A 378 -33.23 17.53 3.99
C ILE A 378 -34.20 16.42 4.42
N GLY A 379 -33.71 15.40 5.10
CA GLY A 379 -34.53 14.31 5.65
C GLY A 379 -35.65 14.82 6.56
N PHE A 380 -35.32 15.68 7.51
CA PHE A 380 -36.26 16.26 8.47
C PHE A 380 -37.30 17.17 7.81
N VAL A 381 -36.90 18.01 6.85
CA VAL A 381 -37.83 18.86 6.09
C VAL A 381 -38.81 18.01 5.27
N CYS A 382 -38.32 16.96 4.62
CA CYS A 382 -39.16 16.02 3.88
C CYS A 382 -40.10 15.23 4.82
N ALA A 383 -39.62 14.82 5.99
CA ALA A 383 -40.41 14.07 6.98
C ALA A 383 -41.68 14.81 7.42
N ARG A 384 -41.61 16.15 7.55
CA ARG A 384 -42.79 16.98 7.87
C ARG A 384 -43.91 16.88 6.83
N ASN A 385 -43.56 16.52 5.59
CA ASN A 385 -44.46 16.42 4.44
C ASN A 385 -44.79 14.97 4.07
N THR A 386 -44.57 14.02 4.98
CA THR A 386 -44.78 12.58 4.77
C THR A 386 -45.77 12.06 5.80
N GLN A 387 -47.06 12.07 5.46
CA GLN A 387 -48.15 11.64 6.37
C GLN A 387 -48.82 10.34 5.93
N THR A 388 -48.78 10.02 4.64
CA THR A 388 -49.44 8.84 4.06
C THR A 388 -48.42 7.85 3.50
N ALA A 389 -48.86 6.60 3.27
CA ALA A 389 -48.03 5.61 2.58
C ALA A 389 -47.68 6.06 1.15
N GLU A 390 -48.58 6.79 0.46
CA GLU A 390 -48.31 7.35 -0.86
C GLU A 390 -47.24 8.45 -0.80
N ASP A 391 -47.23 9.30 0.24
CA ASP A 391 -46.14 10.23 0.46
C ASP A 391 -44.82 9.51 0.70
N PHE A 392 -44.84 8.46 1.52
CA PHE A 392 -43.65 7.73 1.92
C PHE A 392 -43.00 6.98 0.75
N TYR A 393 -43.79 6.24 -0.04
CA TYR A 393 -43.28 5.40 -1.13
C TYR A 393 -43.25 6.09 -2.49
N LEU A 394 -44.16 7.03 -2.77
CA LEU A 394 -44.30 7.65 -4.10
C LEU A 394 -44.07 9.16 -4.08
N GLY A 395 -43.84 9.75 -2.91
CA GLY A 395 -43.58 11.18 -2.79
C GLY A 395 -44.79 12.03 -3.16
N GLY A 396 -46.00 11.50 -2.99
CA GLY A 396 -47.23 12.14 -3.44
C GLY A 396 -47.31 12.28 -4.97
N ARG A 397 -46.41 11.62 -5.70
CA ARG A 397 -46.22 11.73 -7.15
C ARG A 397 -45.81 13.13 -7.65
N LEU A 398 -45.34 14.01 -6.76
CA LEU A 398 -45.05 15.41 -7.08
C LEU A 398 -43.57 15.68 -7.45
N ILE A 399 -42.74 14.66 -7.56
CA ILE A 399 -41.31 14.85 -7.84
C ILE A 399 -41.12 15.37 -9.27
N PRO A 400 -40.33 16.44 -9.47
CA PRO A 400 -40.04 16.93 -10.82
C PRO A 400 -39.13 15.95 -11.56
N TRP A 401 -39.33 15.85 -12.88
CA TRP A 401 -38.62 14.90 -13.75
C TRP A 401 -37.10 14.95 -13.62
N TRP A 402 -36.51 16.14 -13.48
CA TRP A 402 -35.06 16.31 -13.42
C TRP A 402 -34.50 15.75 -12.11
N ALA A 403 -35.20 15.93 -10.97
CA ALA A 403 -34.79 15.39 -9.68
C ALA A 403 -34.92 13.87 -9.66
N ALA A 404 -36.05 13.34 -10.17
CA ALA A 404 -36.22 11.90 -10.36
C ALA A 404 -35.14 11.31 -11.26
N GLY A 405 -34.78 11.98 -12.36
CA GLY A 405 -33.74 11.55 -13.30
C GLY A 405 -32.34 11.53 -12.70
N ILE A 406 -31.93 12.61 -12.03
CA ILE A 406 -30.65 12.68 -11.30
C ILE A 406 -30.61 11.62 -10.20
N SER A 407 -31.71 11.37 -9.51
CA SER A 407 -31.78 10.38 -8.44
C SER A 407 -31.74 8.93 -8.97
N ILE A 408 -32.30 8.65 -10.15
CA ILE A 408 -32.08 7.35 -10.85
C ILE A 408 -30.59 7.18 -11.13
N PHE A 409 -29.95 8.23 -11.66
CA PHE A 409 -28.51 8.22 -11.92
C PHE A 409 -27.70 8.01 -10.64
N GLY A 410 -27.95 8.76 -9.57
CA GLY A 410 -27.28 8.61 -8.28
C GLY A 410 -27.43 7.22 -7.66
N THR A 411 -28.61 6.59 -7.81
CA THR A 411 -28.84 5.23 -7.32
C THR A 411 -28.02 4.18 -8.06
N THR A 412 -27.79 4.39 -9.36
CA THR A 412 -26.98 3.49 -10.18
C THR A 412 -25.49 3.81 -10.07
N LEU A 413 -25.14 5.07 -9.78
CA LEU A 413 -23.80 5.54 -9.47
C LEU A 413 -23.43 5.22 -8.00
N SER A 414 -23.10 3.96 -7.74
CA SER A 414 -22.66 3.52 -6.42
C SER A 414 -21.19 3.87 -6.12
N ALA A 415 -20.79 3.77 -4.84
CA ALA A 415 -19.39 3.84 -4.43
C ALA A 415 -18.50 2.79 -5.13
N ILE A 416 -19.09 1.65 -5.53
CA ILE A 416 -18.41 0.64 -6.35
C ILE A 416 -18.01 1.28 -7.67
N THR A 417 -18.96 1.90 -8.38
CA THR A 417 -18.69 2.54 -9.67
C THR A 417 -17.67 3.67 -9.54
N TYR A 418 -17.82 4.51 -8.52
CA TYR A 418 -16.95 5.67 -8.28
C TYR A 418 -15.48 5.27 -8.05
N LEU A 419 -15.22 4.16 -7.37
CA LEU A 419 -13.85 3.69 -7.08
C LEU A 419 -13.34 2.66 -8.09
N ALA A 420 -14.17 1.69 -8.48
CA ALA A 420 -13.75 0.55 -9.29
C ALA A 420 -13.57 0.91 -10.77
N LEU A 421 -14.33 1.86 -11.31
CA LEU A 421 -14.17 2.24 -12.71
C LEU A 421 -12.82 2.94 -12.97
N PRO A 422 -12.42 4.00 -12.23
CA PRO A 422 -11.08 4.56 -12.37
C PRO A 422 -9.98 3.52 -12.13
N ALA A 423 -10.09 2.69 -11.09
CA ALA A 423 -9.12 1.65 -10.79
C ALA A 423 -8.98 0.60 -11.91
N ARG A 424 -10.08 0.24 -12.58
CA ARG A 424 -10.05 -0.66 -13.73
C ARG A 424 -9.34 -0.01 -14.91
N VAL A 425 -9.64 1.25 -15.21
CA VAL A 425 -8.98 1.99 -16.30
C VAL A 425 -7.48 2.16 -16.03
N TYR A 426 -7.11 2.45 -14.78
CA TYR A 426 -5.73 2.46 -14.33
C TYR A 426 -5.03 1.12 -14.56
N ALA A 427 -5.70 0.00 -14.28
CA ALA A 427 -5.13 -1.33 -14.47
C ALA A 427 -5.07 -1.77 -15.95
N THR A 428 -6.04 -1.33 -16.77
CA THR A 428 -6.17 -1.77 -18.18
C THR A 428 -6.26 -0.57 -19.13
N SER A 429 -7.45 -0.27 -19.62
CA SER A 429 -7.79 0.80 -20.57
C SER A 429 -9.21 1.29 -20.33
N TRP A 430 -9.63 2.36 -21.00
CA TRP A 430 -10.99 2.90 -20.91
C TRP A 430 -12.06 2.05 -21.63
N SER A 431 -11.70 0.87 -22.14
CA SER A 431 -12.58 -0.05 -22.87
C SER A 431 -13.92 -0.34 -22.16
N ALA A 432 -13.93 -0.34 -20.83
CA ALA A 432 -15.12 -0.52 -20.00
C ALA A 432 -16.20 0.57 -20.20
N ILE A 433 -15.90 1.69 -20.88
CA ILE A 433 -16.87 2.74 -21.21
C ILE A 433 -18.09 2.18 -21.97
N ILE A 434 -17.87 1.14 -22.80
CA ILE A 434 -18.91 0.46 -23.58
C ILE A 434 -20.05 -0.08 -22.72
N LEU A 435 -19.76 -0.52 -21.50
CA LEU A 435 -20.75 -1.05 -20.57
C LEU A 435 -21.83 -0.01 -20.20
N ASN A 436 -21.46 1.27 -20.14
CA ASN A 436 -22.39 2.33 -19.76
C ASN A 436 -23.25 2.82 -20.93
N PHE A 437 -22.85 2.57 -22.18
CA PHE A 437 -23.66 2.91 -23.36
C PHE A 437 -24.94 2.08 -23.48
N GLY A 438 -25.03 0.93 -22.80
CA GLY A 438 -26.23 0.09 -22.79
C GLY A 438 -27.51 0.84 -22.38
N ILE A 439 -27.41 1.84 -21.50
CA ILE A 439 -28.58 2.63 -21.09
C ILE A 439 -29.18 3.46 -22.22
N LEU A 440 -28.38 3.91 -23.20
CA LEU A 440 -28.90 4.66 -24.35
C LEU A 440 -29.78 3.77 -25.24
N ILE A 441 -29.46 2.48 -25.30
CA ILE A 441 -30.21 1.48 -26.07
C ILE A 441 -31.49 1.07 -25.30
N VAL A 442 -31.37 0.91 -23.98
CA VAL A 442 -32.48 0.43 -23.15
C VAL A 442 -33.46 1.55 -22.75
N ALA A 443 -33.03 2.81 -22.64
CA ALA A 443 -33.89 3.92 -22.23
C ALA A 443 -35.17 4.07 -23.08
N PRO A 444 -35.14 3.97 -24.43
CA PRO A 444 -36.35 3.92 -25.25
C PRO A 444 -37.32 2.80 -24.86
N LEU A 445 -36.80 1.60 -24.59
CA LEU A 445 -37.60 0.45 -24.14
C LEU A 445 -38.28 0.74 -22.81
N ILE A 446 -37.57 1.32 -21.83
CA ILE A 446 -38.15 1.70 -20.54
C ILE A 446 -39.24 2.76 -20.72
N ALA A 447 -38.92 3.82 -21.46
CA ALA A 447 -39.79 4.96 -21.67
C ALA A 447 -41.08 4.60 -22.40
N LEU A 448 -40.98 3.78 -23.45
CA LEU A 448 -42.11 3.45 -24.34
C LEU A 448 -42.92 2.25 -23.87
N ILE A 449 -42.33 1.31 -23.13
CA ILE A 449 -42.97 0.03 -22.80
C ILE A 449 -43.21 -0.12 -21.29
N TYR A 450 -42.18 0.04 -20.46
CA TYR A 450 -42.29 -0.25 -19.02
C TYR A 450 -43.07 0.83 -18.27
N ILE A 451 -42.71 2.10 -18.44
CA ILE A 451 -43.35 3.21 -17.72
C ILE A 451 -44.87 3.25 -17.96
N PRO A 452 -45.38 3.20 -19.22
CA PRO A 452 -46.82 3.26 -19.45
C PRO A 452 -47.57 2.11 -18.78
N ARG A 453 -46.99 0.90 -18.76
CA ARG A 453 -47.63 -0.28 -18.14
C ARG A 453 -47.68 -0.17 -16.62
N LEU A 454 -46.57 0.19 -15.99
CA LEU A 454 -46.50 0.32 -14.52
C LEU A 454 -47.41 1.44 -14.00
N ARG A 455 -47.49 2.56 -14.72
CA ARG A 455 -48.33 3.69 -14.32
C ARG A 455 -49.82 3.43 -14.55
N ARG A 456 -50.22 2.71 -15.62
CA ARG A 456 -51.63 2.37 -15.88
C ARG A 456 -52.26 1.54 -14.77
N ILE A 457 -51.49 0.64 -14.14
CA ILE A 457 -51.97 -0.19 -13.03
C ILE A 457 -51.80 0.48 -11.67
N ASN A 458 -51.40 1.77 -11.64
CA ASN A 458 -51.05 2.51 -10.42
C ASN A 458 -50.13 1.71 -9.49
N ALA A 459 -49.13 1.04 -10.06
CA ALA A 459 -48.21 0.21 -9.28
C ALA A 459 -47.51 1.02 -8.18
N VAL A 460 -47.19 0.34 -7.08
CA VAL A 460 -46.26 0.83 -6.05
C VAL A 460 -44.92 0.11 -6.16
N THR A 461 -44.93 -1.14 -6.65
CA THR A 461 -43.73 -1.96 -6.85
C THR A 461 -43.63 -2.48 -8.28
N ALA A 462 -42.40 -2.70 -8.75
CA ALA A 462 -42.14 -3.38 -10.02
C ALA A 462 -42.83 -4.76 -10.05
N TYR A 463 -42.82 -5.49 -8.93
CA TYR A 463 -43.34 -6.85 -8.85
C TYR A 463 -44.87 -6.93 -8.83
N GLN A 464 -45.57 -5.83 -8.54
CA GLN A 464 -47.03 -5.79 -8.69
C GLN A 464 -47.45 -5.98 -10.15
N PHE A 465 -46.60 -5.60 -11.11
CA PHE A 465 -46.82 -5.94 -12.52
C PHE A 465 -46.82 -7.45 -12.76
N LEU A 466 -45.99 -8.22 -12.03
CA LEU A 466 -45.93 -9.67 -12.18
C LEU A 466 -47.23 -10.33 -11.73
N GLU A 467 -47.83 -9.87 -10.64
CA GLU A 467 -49.15 -10.37 -10.20
C GLU A 467 -50.24 -10.01 -11.20
N HIS A 468 -50.26 -8.77 -11.68
CA HIS A 468 -51.25 -8.34 -12.67
C HIS A 468 -51.12 -9.11 -14.00
N ARG A 469 -49.91 -9.53 -14.37
CA ARG A 469 -49.66 -10.25 -15.64
C ARG A 469 -49.75 -11.77 -15.50
N PHE A 470 -49.38 -12.30 -14.35
CA PHE A 470 -49.26 -13.73 -14.07
C PHE A 470 -50.04 -14.04 -12.78
N ASP A 471 -49.36 -14.16 -11.64
CA ASP A 471 -49.97 -14.52 -10.36
C ASP A 471 -49.17 -14.01 -9.15
N LEU A 472 -49.76 -14.16 -7.96
CA LEU A 472 -49.19 -13.72 -6.69
C LEU A 472 -47.85 -14.42 -6.35
N GLY A 473 -47.69 -15.68 -6.74
CA GLY A 473 -46.46 -16.45 -6.50
C GLY A 473 -45.25 -15.80 -7.16
N LEU A 474 -45.38 -15.36 -8.42
CA LEU A 474 -44.31 -14.63 -9.11
C LEU A 474 -44.01 -13.27 -8.47
N ARG A 475 -45.05 -12.55 -7.98
CA ARG A 475 -44.83 -11.29 -7.25
C ARG A 475 -44.04 -11.52 -5.97
N LEU A 476 -44.40 -12.53 -5.18
CA LEU A 476 -43.71 -12.86 -3.94
C LEU A 476 -42.26 -13.29 -4.20
N PHE A 477 -42.04 -14.14 -5.22
CA PHE A 477 -40.69 -14.56 -5.61
C PHE A 477 -39.81 -13.38 -6.05
N GLY A 478 -40.32 -12.51 -6.93
CA GLY A 478 -39.59 -11.33 -7.39
C GLY A 478 -39.28 -10.35 -6.25
N SER A 479 -40.26 -10.11 -5.37
CA SER A 479 -40.09 -9.24 -4.20
C SER A 479 -39.06 -9.79 -3.21
N ALA A 480 -39.13 -11.08 -2.88
CA ALA A 480 -38.20 -11.72 -1.96
C ALA A 480 -36.77 -11.74 -2.53
N SER A 481 -36.63 -12.06 -3.82
CA SER A 481 -35.33 -12.06 -4.51
C SER A 481 -34.67 -10.69 -4.46
N PHE A 482 -35.44 -9.62 -4.70
CA PHE A 482 -34.95 -8.25 -4.58
C PHE A 482 -34.53 -7.89 -3.17
N ILE A 483 -35.36 -8.20 -2.16
CA ILE A 483 -35.04 -7.88 -0.76
C ILE A 483 -33.75 -8.57 -0.32
N ILE A 484 -33.61 -9.87 -0.62
CA ILE A 484 -32.40 -10.65 -0.28
C ILE A 484 -31.18 -10.07 -0.99
N PHE A 485 -31.27 -9.84 -2.30
CA PHE A 485 -30.17 -9.24 -3.07
C PHE A 485 -29.76 -7.88 -2.49
N GLN A 486 -30.73 -7.02 -2.19
CA GLN A 486 -30.44 -5.69 -1.68
C GLN A 486 -29.81 -5.75 -0.28
N LEU A 487 -30.27 -6.62 0.62
CA LEU A 487 -29.67 -6.81 1.94
C LEU A 487 -28.19 -7.23 1.85
N LEU A 488 -27.87 -8.18 0.96
CA LEU A 488 -26.49 -8.60 0.73
C LEU A 488 -25.64 -7.48 0.12
N ARG A 489 -26.19 -6.73 -0.84
CA ARG A 489 -25.52 -5.61 -1.49
C ARG A 489 -25.25 -4.44 -0.54
N MET A 490 -26.15 -4.18 0.43
CA MET A 490 -26.00 -3.06 1.37
C MET A 490 -24.71 -3.14 2.20
N GLY A 491 -24.20 -4.33 2.48
CA GLY A 491 -22.90 -4.50 3.15
C GLY A 491 -21.76 -3.83 2.40
N ILE A 492 -21.67 -4.06 1.08
CA ILE A 492 -20.64 -3.44 0.22
C ILE A 492 -20.87 -1.94 0.08
N VAL A 493 -22.14 -1.53 -0.09
CA VAL A 493 -22.51 -0.13 -0.31
C VAL A 493 -22.19 0.75 0.90
N VAL A 494 -22.35 0.26 2.12
CA VAL A 494 -21.96 0.99 3.35
C VAL A 494 -20.46 0.88 3.62
N PHE A 495 -19.85 -0.27 3.30
CA PHE A 495 -18.44 -0.53 3.53
C PHE A 495 -17.52 0.41 2.73
N LEU A 496 -17.73 0.57 1.41
CA LEU A 496 -16.80 1.31 0.57
C LEU A 496 -16.63 2.79 0.95
N PRO A 497 -17.71 3.57 1.20
CA PRO A 497 -17.58 4.94 1.70
C PRO A 497 -16.95 5.02 3.09
N ALA A 498 -17.26 4.06 3.97
CA ALA A 498 -16.69 4.01 5.31
C ALA A 498 -15.17 3.74 5.27
N LEU A 499 -14.72 2.91 4.33
CA LEU A 499 -13.30 2.67 4.08
C LEU A 499 -12.59 3.95 3.62
N ALA A 500 -13.17 4.67 2.66
CA ALA A 500 -12.63 5.96 2.21
C ALA A 500 -12.56 6.98 3.36
N LEU A 501 -13.61 7.08 4.18
CA LEU A 501 -13.65 7.99 5.33
C LEU A 501 -12.61 7.61 6.39
N SER A 502 -12.47 6.31 6.69
CA SER A 502 -11.47 5.79 7.64
C SER A 502 -10.05 6.11 7.19
N ALA A 503 -9.76 5.97 5.88
CA ALA A 503 -8.46 6.27 5.32
C ALA A 503 -8.06 7.75 5.48
N VAL A 504 -9.00 8.70 5.30
CA VAL A 504 -8.69 10.14 5.35
C VAL A 504 -8.81 10.75 6.75
N THR A 505 -9.61 10.15 7.64
CA THR A 505 -9.79 10.66 9.03
C THR A 505 -8.94 9.94 10.06
N GLY A 506 -8.43 8.75 9.75
CA GLY A 506 -7.79 7.85 10.71
C GLY A 506 -8.77 7.18 11.70
N PHE A 507 -10.09 7.38 11.54
CA PHE A 507 -11.07 6.75 12.41
C PHE A 507 -11.14 5.25 12.19
N ASN A 508 -11.48 4.53 13.25
CA ASN A 508 -11.74 3.10 13.17
C ASN A 508 -12.85 2.81 12.13
N LEU A 509 -12.59 1.86 11.23
CA LEU A 509 -13.50 1.51 10.15
C LEU A 509 -14.92 1.12 10.63
N THR A 510 -15.01 0.38 11.73
CA THR A 510 -16.30 -0.01 12.33
C THR A 510 -17.10 1.22 12.77
N LEU A 511 -16.43 2.22 13.35
CA LEU A 511 -17.07 3.48 13.72
C LEU A 511 -17.60 4.22 12.47
N CYS A 512 -16.80 4.30 11.40
CA CYS A 512 -17.23 4.90 10.13
C CYS A 512 -18.46 4.19 9.54
N ILE A 513 -18.49 2.85 9.57
CA ILE A 513 -19.63 2.04 9.10
C ILE A 513 -20.88 2.35 9.91
N LEU A 514 -20.79 2.36 11.25
CA LEU A 514 -21.92 2.62 12.13
C LEU A 514 -22.47 4.05 11.95
N MET A 515 -21.59 5.05 11.85
CA MET A 515 -22.01 6.44 11.62
C MET A 515 -22.72 6.61 10.28
N MET A 516 -22.13 6.12 9.19
CA MET A 516 -22.72 6.23 7.84
C MET A 516 -24.04 5.47 7.74
N GLY A 517 -24.10 4.25 8.29
CA GLY A 517 -25.31 3.43 8.34
C GLY A 517 -26.42 4.09 9.18
N MET A 518 -26.09 4.64 10.35
CA MET A 518 -27.07 5.27 11.23
C MET A 518 -27.63 6.56 10.61
N ILE A 519 -26.77 7.46 10.13
CA ILE A 519 -27.20 8.73 9.52
C ILE A 519 -28.10 8.46 8.31
N SER A 520 -27.68 7.53 7.43
CA SER A 520 -28.48 7.15 6.26
C SER A 520 -29.81 6.52 6.64
N THR A 521 -29.84 5.62 7.63
CA THR A 521 -31.08 5.03 8.13
C THR A 521 -32.03 6.10 8.69
N VAL A 522 -31.52 7.06 9.46
CA VAL A 522 -32.35 8.11 10.09
C VAL A 522 -33.02 8.99 9.04
N TYR A 523 -32.28 9.58 8.10
CA TYR A 523 -32.91 10.49 7.14
C TYR A 523 -33.85 9.77 6.15
N THR A 524 -33.58 8.50 5.85
CA THR A 524 -34.43 7.70 4.96
C THR A 524 -35.70 7.21 5.65
N ALA A 525 -35.59 6.73 6.90
CA ALA A 525 -36.72 6.20 7.66
C ALA A 525 -37.78 7.26 7.98
N PHE A 526 -37.38 8.51 8.23
CA PHE A 526 -38.32 9.60 8.50
C PHE A 526 -38.77 10.33 7.24
N GLY A 527 -37.86 10.51 6.27
CA GLY A 527 -38.11 11.37 5.11
C GLY A 527 -38.82 10.69 3.92
N GLY A 528 -38.82 9.36 3.86
CA GLY A 528 -39.36 8.60 2.74
C GLY A 528 -38.67 8.90 1.40
N ILE A 529 -39.30 8.53 0.29
CA ILE A 529 -38.71 8.66 -1.06
C ILE A 529 -38.41 10.11 -1.45
N LYS A 530 -39.16 11.10 -0.90
CA LYS A 530 -38.88 12.53 -1.13
C LYS A 530 -37.48 12.87 -0.61
N ALA A 531 -37.15 12.47 0.62
CA ALA A 531 -35.83 12.70 1.19
C ALA A 531 -34.74 12.01 0.37
N VAL A 532 -34.94 10.72 0.04
CA VAL A 532 -33.97 9.96 -0.77
C VAL A 532 -33.65 10.68 -2.08
N ILE A 533 -34.68 11.11 -2.82
CA ILE A 533 -34.48 11.76 -4.13
C ILE A 533 -33.72 13.08 -3.98
N TRP A 534 -34.07 13.91 -2.99
CA TRP A 534 -33.38 15.18 -2.79
C TRP A 534 -31.96 15.02 -2.26
N THR A 535 -31.71 14.05 -1.38
CA THR A 535 -30.35 13.73 -0.96
C THR A 535 -29.51 13.19 -2.11
N ASP A 536 -30.08 12.35 -2.98
CA ASP A 536 -29.38 11.84 -4.17
C ASP A 536 -29.00 12.98 -5.12
N VAL A 537 -29.87 13.96 -5.32
CA VAL A 537 -29.57 15.13 -6.15
C VAL A 537 -28.33 15.86 -5.62
N VAL A 538 -28.28 16.13 -4.31
CA VAL A 538 -27.12 16.76 -3.69
C VAL A 538 -25.88 15.87 -3.81
N GLN A 539 -26.01 14.58 -3.55
CA GLN A 539 -24.92 13.61 -3.63
C GLN A 539 -24.32 13.52 -5.03
N VAL A 540 -25.14 13.44 -6.08
CA VAL A 540 -24.66 13.41 -7.46
C VAL A 540 -23.88 14.68 -7.79
N VAL A 541 -24.38 15.85 -7.39
CA VAL A 541 -23.67 17.12 -7.62
C VAL A 541 -22.32 17.13 -6.91
N VAL A 542 -22.28 16.71 -5.63
CA VAL A 542 -21.04 16.65 -4.84
C VAL A 542 -20.05 15.63 -5.42
N LEU A 543 -20.51 14.44 -5.79
CA LEU A 543 -19.67 13.38 -6.35
C LEU A 543 -19.09 13.79 -7.71
N MET A 544 -19.94 14.29 -8.62
CA MET A 544 -19.49 14.72 -9.95
C MET A 544 -18.57 15.95 -9.87
N GLY A 545 -18.89 16.91 -9.00
CA GLY A 545 -18.05 18.07 -8.74
C GLY A 545 -16.71 17.70 -8.13
N GLY A 546 -16.69 16.76 -7.17
CA GLY A 546 -15.48 16.24 -6.55
C GLY A 546 -14.58 15.51 -7.54
N ALA A 547 -15.15 14.67 -8.41
CA ALA A 547 -14.43 13.99 -9.47
C ALA A 547 -13.80 14.97 -10.47
N LEU A 548 -14.55 15.99 -10.90
CA LEU A 548 -14.03 17.05 -11.79
C LEU A 548 -12.93 17.88 -11.12
N LEU A 549 -13.10 18.24 -9.85
CA LEU A 549 -12.10 18.98 -9.09
C LEU A 549 -10.82 18.16 -8.93
N ALA A 550 -10.93 16.88 -8.57
CA ALA A 550 -9.80 15.98 -8.45
C ALA A 550 -9.04 15.85 -9.79
N LEU A 551 -9.76 15.60 -10.89
CA LEU A 551 -9.16 15.56 -12.22
C LEU A 551 -8.47 16.87 -12.59
N GLY A 552 -9.10 18.02 -12.28
CA GLY A 552 -8.52 19.34 -12.50
C GLY A 552 -7.23 19.56 -11.73
N ILE A 553 -7.19 19.15 -10.45
CA ILE A 553 -5.99 19.21 -9.61
C ILE A 553 -4.88 18.33 -10.20
N VAL A 554 -5.17 17.07 -10.51
CA VAL A 554 -4.16 16.14 -11.07
C VAL A 554 -3.60 16.71 -12.38
N VAL A 555 -4.47 17.14 -13.30
CA VAL A 555 -4.04 17.73 -14.58
C VAL A 555 -3.23 19.01 -14.35
N SER A 556 -3.58 19.86 -13.39
CA SER A 556 -2.83 21.10 -13.12
C SER A 556 -1.42 20.86 -12.55
N ASN A 557 -1.18 19.69 -11.97
CA ASN A 557 0.13 19.30 -11.41
C ASN A 557 1.01 18.54 -12.41
N LEU A 558 0.52 18.25 -13.61
CA LEU A 558 1.33 17.65 -14.67
C LEU A 558 2.04 18.76 -15.47
N ASP A 559 3.35 18.61 -15.68
CA ASP A 559 4.10 19.47 -16.60
C ASP A 559 3.55 19.30 -18.03
N GLY A 560 2.93 20.34 -18.58
CA GLY A 560 2.19 20.32 -19.86
C GLY A 560 0.69 19.97 -19.74
N GLY A 561 0.21 19.69 -18.52
CA GLY A 561 -1.21 19.55 -18.21
C GLY A 561 -1.92 18.47 -19.00
N LEU A 562 -3.04 18.83 -19.64
CA LEU A 562 -3.89 17.87 -20.34
C LEU A 562 -3.18 17.22 -21.53
N SER A 563 -2.27 17.92 -22.22
CA SER A 563 -1.56 17.32 -23.35
C SER A 563 -0.67 16.18 -22.89
N THR A 564 -0.03 16.33 -21.74
CA THR A 564 0.84 15.33 -21.12
C THR A 564 0.04 14.11 -20.67
N LEU A 565 -1.12 14.32 -20.04
CA LEU A 565 -2.03 13.22 -19.71
C LEU A 565 -2.43 12.40 -20.95
N VAL A 566 -2.76 13.09 -22.05
CA VAL A 566 -3.17 12.42 -23.29
C VAL A 566 -2.00 11.71 -23.96
N SER A 567 -0.79 12.28 -23.98
CA SER A 567 0.38 11.64 -24.58
C SER A 567 0.78 10.39 -23.81
N ILE A 568 0.95 10.51 -22.49
CA ILE A 568 1.31 9.38 -21.60
C ILE A 568 0.22 8.30 -21.68
N GLY A 569 -1.05 8.69 -21.58
CA GLY A 569 -2.16 7.74 -21.65
C GLY A 569 -2.24 7.00 -22.99
N LYS A 570 -1.87 7.65 -24.12
CA LYS A 570 -1.80 6.99 -25.42
C LYS A 570 -0.63 6.01 -25.51
N GLU A 571 0.55 6.41 -25.05
CA GLU A 571 1.73 5.54 -25.02
C GLU A 571 1.51 4.31 -24.14
N ALA A 572 0.77 4.46 -23.04
CA ALA A 572 0.39 3.38 -22.13
C ALA A 572 -0.85 2.58 -22.59
N GLY A 573 -1.38 2.79 -23.79
CA GLY A 573 -2.53 2.04 -24.32
C GLY A 573 -3.87 2.31 -23.60
N LYS A 574 -3.96 3.37 -22.79
CA LYS A 574 -5.14 3.63 -21.94
C LYS A 574 -6.39 4.03 -22.72
N PHE A 575 -6.23 4.54 -23.93
CA PHE A 575 -7.33 4.94 -24.83
C PHE A 575 -7.74 3.83 -25.81
N GLU A 576 -7.31 2.58 -25.62
CA GLU A 576 -7.71 1.47 -26.46
C GLU A 576 -9.17 1.05 -26.22
N LEU A 577 -9.94 0.93 -27.30
CA LEU A 577 -11.28 0.34 -27.30
C LEU A 577 -11.18 -1.19 -27.24
N PRO A 578 -12.21 -1.88 -26.73
CA PRO A 578 -12.19 -3.33 -26.66
C PRO A 578 -12.12 -3.93 -28.07
N PRO A 579 -11.42 -5.07 -28.25
CA PRO A 579 -11.27 -5.70 -29.55
C PRO A 579 -12.62 -6.17 -30.10
N ILE A 580 -12.80 -6.04 -31.41
CA ILE A 580 -13.99 -6.55 -32.11
C ILE A 580 -13.71 -8.00 -32.48
N GLU A 581 -13.96 -8.89 -31.52
CA GLU A 581 -13.77 -10.33 -31.68
C GLU A 581 -14.89 -11.12 -30.98
N TRP A 582 -15.11 -12.34 -31.47
CA TRP A 582 -16.01 -13.28 -30.82
C TRP A 582 -15.26 -14.04 -29.73
N SER A 583 -15.60 -13.76 -28.47
CA SER A 583 -14.99 -14.39 -27.31
C SER A 583 -16.00 -14.57 -26.19
N TRP A 584 -15.82 -15.62 -25.41
CA TRP A 584 -16.62 -15.90 -24.20
C TRP A 584 -15.83 -15.64 -22.91
N ALA A 585 -14.55 -15.30 -23.02
CA ALA A 585 -13.62 -15.20 -21.89
C ALA A 585 -12.86 -13.87 -21.82
N THR A 586 -12.90 -13.06 -22.87
CA THR A 586 -12.21 -11.77 -22.95
C THR A 586 -13.20 -10.60 -22.93
N ASP A 587 -12.73 -9.43 -22.53
CA ASP A 587 -13.47 -8.16 -22.56
C ASP A 587 -13.61 -7.63 -24.02
N SER A 588 -14.16 -8.43 -24.92
CA SER A 588 -14.38 -8.02 -26.31
C SER A 588 -15.55 -7.04 -26.42
N PHE A 589 -15.60 -6.28 -27.52
CA PHE A 589 -16.64 -5.29 -27.75
C PHE A 589 -18.05 -5.89 -27.64
N MET A 590 -18.27 -7.08 -28.19
CA MET A 590 -19.58 -7.74 -28.13
C MET A 590 -19.94 -8.16 -26.70
N VAL A 591 -18.98 -8.70 -25.94
CA VAL A 591 -19.21 -9.09 -24.54
C VAL A 591 -19.57 -7.88 -23.69
N LEU A 592 -18.79 -6.79 -23.81
CA LEU A 592 -19.05 -5.57 -23.06
C LEU A 592 -20.34 -4.88 -23.49
N MET A 593 -20.69 -4.89 -24.79
CA MET A 593 -21.94 -4.30 -25.27
C MET A 593 -23.16 -5.09 -24.78
N LEU A 594 -23.13 -6.42 -24.89
CA LEU A 594 -24.22 -7.28 -24.40
C LEU A 594 -24.34 -7.21 -22.88
N GLY A 595 -23.21 -7.23 -22.16
CA GLY A 595 -23.18 -6.99 -20.71
C GLY A 595 -23.75 -5.61 -20.36
N GLY A 596 -23.41 -4.58 -21.14
CA GLY A 596 -23.95 -3.23 -20.98
C GLY A 596 -25.46 -3.17 -21.15
N ILE A 597 -25.99 -3.77 -22.22
CA ILE A 597 -27.42 -3.79 -22.54
C ILE A 597 -28.20 -4.61 -21.52
N PHE A 598 -27.80 -5.86 -21.25
CA PHE A 598 -28.61 -6.78 -20.44
C PHE A 598 -28.33 -6.65 -18.94
N SER A 599 -27.06 -6.70 -18.54
CA SER A 599 -26.68 -6.72 -17.12
C SER A 599 -26.68 -5.32 -16.50
N ASN A 600 -26.07 -4.32 -17.15
CA ASN A 600 -25.95 -2.98 -16.58
C ASN A 600 -27.17 -2.08 -16.82
N ALA A 601 -27.94 -2.32 -17.89
CA ALA A 601 -29.09 -1.48 -18.24
C ALA A 601 -30.43 -2.20 -18.09
N LEU A 602 -30.68 -3.32 -18.77
CA LEU A 602 -32.02 -3.91 -18.78
C LEU A 602 -32.45 -4.37 -17.38
N VAL A 603 -31.64 -5.17 -16.69
CA VAL A 603 -32.01 -5.72 -15.37
C VAL A 603 -32.23 -4.61 -14.34
N PRO A 604 -31.28 -3.67 -14.08
CA PRO A 604 -31.46 -2.65 -13.05
C PRO A 604 -32.62 -1.70 -13.37
N TYR A 605 -32.81 -1.33 -14.64
CA TYR A 605 -33.81 -0.31 -14.97
C TYR A 605 -35.24 -0.85 -15.13
N THR A 606 -35.42 -2.17 -15.15
CA THR A 606 -36.76 -2.80 -15.28
C THR A 606 -37.21 -3.56 -14.03
N SER A 607 -36.28 -4.09 -13.25
CA SER A 607 -36.57 -5.03 -12.16
C SER A 607 -36.03 -4.62 -10.81
N ASP A 608 -35.06 -3.70 -10.73
CA ASP A 608 -34.59 -3.14 -9.46
C ASP A 608 -35.63 -2.13 -8.95
N GLN A 609 -36.26 -2.47 -7.83
CA GLN A 609 -37.30 -1.63 -7.23
C GLN A 609 -36.77 -0.24 -6.85
N ALA A 610 -35.49 -0.08 -6.50
CA ALA A 610 -34.93 1.23 -6.21
C ALA A 610 -35.03 2.14 -7.45
N VAL A 611 -34.70 1.64 -8.64
CA VAL A 611 -34.81 2.42 -9.87
C VAL A 611 -36.28 2.58 -10.30
N VAL A 612 -37.04 1.48 -10.35
CA VAL A 612 -38.41 1.46 -10.85
C VAL A 612 -39.34 2.38 -10.04
N GLN A 613 -39.15 2.45 -8.73
CA GLN A 613 -39.94 3.31 -7.84
C GLN A 613 -39.91 4.77 -8.30
N ARG A 614 -38.77 5.28 -8.79
CA ARG A 614 -38.63 6.68 -9.23
C ARG A 614 -39.49 7.02 -10.44
N TYR A 615 -39.78 6.05 -11.31
CA TYR A 615 -40.71 6.25 -12.44
C TYR A 615 -42.14 6.55 -12.00
N LEU A 616 -42.48 6.17 -10.77
CA LEU A 616 -43.83 6.26 -10.19
C LEU A 616 -43.99 7.52 -9.32
N THR A 617 -42.89 8.22 -9.03
CA THR A 617 -42.85 9.42 -8.16
C THR A 617 -43.15 10.74 -8.85
N THR A 618 -43.22 10.76 -10.18
CA THR A 618 -43.49 11.98 -10.97
C THR A 618 -44.98 12.11 -11.30
N ASN A 619 -45.41 13.33 -11.64
CA ASN A 619 -46.84 13.65 -11.83
C ASN A 619 -47.48 13.01 -13.06
N SER A 620 -46.70 12.71 -14.11
CA SER A 620 -47.23 12.15 -15.35
C SER A 620 -46.26 11.21 -16.04
N GLU A 621 -46.79 10.41 -16.97
CA GLU A 621 -45.97 9.52 -17.81
C GLU A 621 -44.91 10.30 -18.61
N ARG A 622 -45.24 11.50 -19.09
CA ARG A 622 -44.30 12.37 -19.81
C ARG A 622 -43.12 12.77 -18.93
N GLU A 623 -43.39 13.11 -17.67
CA GLU A 623 -42.36 13.50 -16.70
C GLU A 623 -41.50 12.29 -16.29
N ALA A 624 -42.09 11.11 -16.12
CA ALA A 624 -41.34 9.87 -15.89
C ALA A 624 -40.42 9.52 -17.08
N LYS A 625 -40.89 9.69 -18.32
CA LYS A 625 -40.08 9.50 -19.53
C LYS A 625 -38.90 10.46 -19.58
N LYS A 626 -39.11 11.74 -19.25
CA LYS A 626 -38.02 12.73 -19.15
C LYS A 626 -36.99 12.35 -18.08
N ALA A 627 -37.43 11.81 -16.94
CA ALA A 627 -36.52 11.34 -15.89
C ALA A 627 -35.58 10.23 -16.38
N VAL A 628 -36.09 9.24 -17.11
CA VAL A 628 -35.26 8.18 -17.71
C VAL A 628 -34.22 8.76 -18.69
N TRP A 629 -34.64 9.70 -19.55
CA TRP A 629 -33.72 10.35 -20.48
C TRP A 629 -32.65 11.19 -19.79
N THR A 630 -33.02 11.87 -18.70
CA THR A 630 -32.07 12.63 -17.87
C THR A 630 -30.97 11.71 -17.36
N ASN A 631 -31.35 10.57 -16.78
CA ASN A 631 -30.39 9.56 -16.34
C ASN A 631 -29.49 9.07 -17.48
N ALA A 632 -30.09 8.69 -18.60
CA ALA A 632 -29.37 8.13 -19.74
C ALA A 632 -28.32 9.11 -20.29
N LEU A 633 -28.66 10.41 -20.34
CA LEU A 633 -27.74 11.45 -20.78
C LEU A 633 -26.65 11.76 -19.76
N LEU A 634 -26.93 11.69 -18.45
CA LEU A 634 -25.93 11.89 -17.39
C LEU A 634 -24.89 10.77 -17.32
N ALA A 635 -25.23 9.56 -17.72
CA ALA A 635 -24.30 8.43 -17.73
C ALA A 635 -23.09 8.65 -18.65
N ILE A 636 -23.26 9.39 -19.76
CA ILE A 636 -22.19 9.64 -20.74
C ILE A 636 -21.05 10.49 -20.14
N PRO A 637 -21.29 11.74 -19.69
CA PRO A 637 -20.22 12.57 -19.13
C PRO A 637 -19.64 11.96 -17.85
N ALA A 638 -20.46 11.29 -17.04
CA ALA A 638 -19.98 10.64 -15.83
C ALA A 638 -18.96 9.54 -16.12
N THR A 639 -19.28 8.65 -17.07
CA THR A 639 -18.36 7.57 -17.44
C THR A 639 -17.06 8.14 -18.01
N LEU A 640 -17.15 9.19 -18.84
CA LEU A 640 -15.96 9.86 -19.38
C LEU A 640 -15.07 10.44 -18.28
N ILE A 641 -15.66 11.13 -17.29
CA ILE A 641 -14.94 11.72 -16.16
C ILE A 641 -14.21 10.64 -15.36
N PHE A 642 -14.89 9.56 -14.99
CA PHE A 642 -14.28 8.47 -14.21
C PHE A 642 -13.21 7.71 -15.00
N SER A 643 -13.40 7.54 -16.31
CA SER A 643 -12.36 6.97 -17.17
C SER A 643 -11.14 7.89 -17.23
N LEU A 644 -11.32 9.20 -17.41
CA LEU A 644 -10.20 10.15 -17.41
C LEU A 644 -9.48 10.19 -16.06
N MET A 645 -10.19 10.09 -14.94
CA MET A 645 -9.57 9.94 -13.62
C MET A 645 -8.67 8.70 -13.55
N GLY A 646 -9.12 7.56 -14.07
CA GLY A 646 -8.31 6.34 -14.10
C GLY A 646 -7.09 6.40 -15.02
N ILE A 647 -7.09 7.30 -16.02
CA ILE A 647 -5.91 7.59 -16.87
C ILE A 647 -4.98 8.59 -16.18
N ALA A 648 -5.52 9.45 -15.33
CA ALA A 648 -4.78 10.49 -14.61
C ALA A 648 -4.01 9.92 -13.40
N LEU A 649 -4.56 8.88 -12.77
CA LEU A 649 -3.86 8.03 -11.80
C LEU A 649 -2.78 7.23 -12.52
#